data_AF-A0A7S3P7Q2-F1
#
_entry.id   AF-A0A7S3P7Q2-F1
#
_cell.length_a   1.000
_cell.length_b   1.000
_cell.length_c   1.000
_cell.angle_alpha   90.00
_cell.angle_beta   90.00
_cell.angle_gamma   90.00
#
_symmetry.space_group_name_H-M   'P 1'
#
loop_
_entity.id
_entity.type
_entity.pdbx_description
1 polymer ?
#
loop_
_entity_poly.entity_id
_entity_poly.type
_entity_poly.pdbx_seq_one_letter_code
_entity_poly.pdbx_strand_id
1 'polypeptide(L)'
;MARRRATTTAIVLVATAASLLQQVFGREAQQSPASSLACHTDLECAAAWGPHSYCTDQQTCSNPLQAGCLATRLPGWTRPRVCGSQDPPNAAERGLCRPSPLGYTEVRMESNNDESTLFTTWILQVLLSEMLDVPVSIETSFFEYVTNFYDEHMRVEWGWANDERAVHTSSQVKDCVPLTQTLENYTACAHVIPFTFGSFRWTPPFVANRTYEPTQSAGLLGEEGWYVPRWTQDEYPELGYWKSYSGQQNRHKIAGIFKRPITWVQYCDWISNTTCATADDIVTAGYPQRADYWKFHVPGKFQGFFIDTEENNCTKYPTTCTGDFVDMPCGWSSYAEPALHHLNISLRGYGANGPPKGYWASQMYEIWHAANATRNHVIMQYFRPSLLYSEFMDTDFEMTRVDLPATTLQCEQNRRRDHDRCNPDLSLEERIGSPDGVCEEAPEVLQKVFSTALREITMGDHIPDALRSPAYDALVKFQISDLQVESLLRRWIQSGLDVRTSRVVVCDWIVENMDSVLYPFIPEGYPRKPAANPTTASTELYATSIAVAAIAIVASLLVSAFTYALRNKSSIVMAKHGFLGFILFGLILLSIGSMLTAVPPTDVNCIARVYFINIGYALELVPLVVRSAALNHVMTAGRQMRRVSLSRSELLVPTASITLVVFAILVVWTALDPATVSYDYSLSSSSSSENDMTVERSPYCGSGSNIWWIVSVSCQLFLLLIAGVLAFQNRNYHEDLADTRTLAMMIYSHIVFAILRAATYASDVEQVSSLAPHQSLIYSVDVLTCIMIYFLPKFFAEDRRRAGRNSVFLYTASRDGSSDGMRGSGHGLPRGSTHGLPNVVNRTPRGGGGGRSSLPRIRDFLRGTRSSNEERKTSGSPERAPGDSVEDGFSTLSSSHELNGRDSSDTLPVPTLIVRPEETIETSSNKAPQDSITATPVDEEVVDP
;
A
#
# COMPACT_ATOMS: atom_id res chain seq x y z
N MET A 1 -47.82 3.68 -22.87
CA MET A 1 -47.62 2.47 -22.03
C MET A 1 -46.71 1.43 -22.68
N ALA A 2 -46.97 0.97 -23.92
CA ALA A 2 -46.20 -0.11 -24.58
C ALA A 2 -44.67 0.00 -24.42
N ARG A 3 -44.06 1.16 -24.73
CA ARG A 3 -42.60 1.37 -24.57
C ARG A 3 -42.05 1.04 -23.18
N ARG A 4 -42.78 1.34 -22.07
CA ARG A 4 -42.35 0.96 -20.71
C ARG A 4 -42.44 -0.54 -20.45
N ARG A 5 -43.47 -1.23 -20.96
CA ARG A 5 -43.57 -2.70 -20.83
C ARG A 5 -42.42 -3.40 -21.56
N ALA A 6 -42.03 -2.91 -22.73
CA ALA A 6 -40.87 -3.44 -23.46
C ALA A 6 -39.58 -3.31 -22.64
N THR A 7 -39.31 -2.15 -22.03
CA THR A 7 -38.12 -1.97 -21.18
C THR A 7 -38.13 -2.90 -19.96
N THR A 8 -39.26 -2.99 -19.24
CA THR A 8 -39.37 -3.89 -18.08
C THR A 8 -39.18 -5.35 -18.46
N THR A 9 -39.74 -5.79 -19.60
CA THR A 9 -39.62 -7.19 -20.05
C THR A 9 -38.18 -7.51 -20.49
N ALA A 10 -37.50 -6.57 -21.16
CA ALA A 10 -36.09 -6.73 -21.52
C ALA A 10 -35.18 -6.80 -20.28
N ILE A 11 -35.39 -5.93 -19.28
CA ILE A 11 -34.64 -5.94 -18.02
C ILE A 11 -34.85 -7.26 -17.27
N VAL A 12 -36.09 -7.76 -17.19
CA VAL A 12 -36.39 -9.06 -16.58
C VAL A 12 -35.72 -10.21 -17.34
N LEU A 13 -35.76 -10.21 -18.69
CA LEU A 13 -35.11 -11.24 -19.50
C LEU A 13 -33.58 -11.25 -19.33
N VAL A 14 -32.94 -10.08 -19.34
CA VAL A 14 -31.48 -9.96 -19.10
C VAL A 14 -31.13 -10.42 -17.68
N ALA A 15 -31.92 -10.03 -16.67
CA ALA A 15 -31.71 -10.48 -15.30
C ALA A 15 -31.88 -12.01 -15.13
N THR A 16 -32.91 -12.61 -15.77
CA THR A 16 -33.06 -14.09 -15.73
C THR A 16 -32.02 -14.81 -16.56
N ALA A 17 -31.55 -14.25 -17.68
CA ALA A 17 -30.49 -14.83 -18.48
C ALA A 17 -29.14 -14.79 -17.75
N ALA A 18 -28.81 -13.66 -17.12
CA ALA A 18 -27.63 -13.54 -16.25
C ALA A 18 -27.71 -14.53 -15.08
N SER A 19 -28.85 -14.59 -14.37
CA SER A 19 -29.05 -15.52 -13.26
C SER A 19 -29.01 -17.00 -13.69
N LEU A 20 -29.47 -17.34 -14.90
CA LEU A 20 -29.34 -18.68 -15.48
C LEU A 20 -27.90 -19.02 -15.85
N LEU A 21 -27.17 -18.10 -16.50
CA LEU A 21 -25.74 -18.28 -16.79
C LEU A 21 -24.94 -18.46 -15.49
N GLN A 22 -25.24 -17.66 -14.47
CA GLN A 22 -24.62 -17.76 -13.14
C GLN A 22 -25.01 -19.06 -12.41
N GLN A 23 -26.22 -19.60 -12.60
CA GLN A 23 -26.62 -20.93 -12.10
C GLN A 23 -26.07 -22.11 -12.92
N VAL A 24 -25.64 -21.90 -14.16
CA VAL A 24 -25.05 -22.95 -15.01
C VAL A 24 -23.54 -23.02 -14.79
N PHE A 25 -22.84 -21.89 -14.83
CA PHE A 25 -21.38 -21.84 -14.63
C PHE A 25 -20.95 -21.79 -13.16
N GLY A 26 -21.76 -21.23 -12.26
CA GLY A 26 -21.43 -21.13 -10.83
C GLY A 26 -21.79 -22.35 -9.98
N ARG A 27 -22.23 -23.47 -10.57
CA ARG A 27 -22.70 -24.66 -9.83
C ARG A 27 -21.79 -25.89 -9.88
N GLU A 28 -20.73 -25.86 -10.67
CA GLU A 28 -19.66 -26.88 -10.63
C GLU A 28 -18.39 -26.36 -9.91
N ALA A 29 -18.54 -25.24 -9.20
CA ALA A 29 -17.81 -24.98 -7.97
C ALA A 29 -17.95 -26.20 -7.04
N GLN A 30 -16.89 -27.00 -6.92
CA GLN A 30 -16.83 -28.09 -5.94
C GLN A 30 -16.77 -27.46 -4.54
N GLN A 31 -17.95 -27.23 -3.96
CA GLN A 31 -18.09 -27.13 -2.50
C GLN A 31 -17.67 -28.47 -1.91
N SER A 32 -16.37 -28.62 -1.65
CA SER A 32 -15.83 -29.68 -0.80
C SER A 32 -16.67 -29.71 0.48
N PRO A 33 -17.24 -30.86 0.86
CA PRO A 33 -18.18 -30.94 1.98
C PRO A 33 -17.49 -30.37 3.21
N ALA A 34 -18.12 -29.33 3.79
CA ALA A 34 -17.44 -28.30 4.56
C ALA A 34 -16.36 -28.87 5.51
N SER A 35 -15.11 -28.44 5.30
CA SER A 35 -13.93 -28.94 6.06
C SER A 35 -13.98 -28.64 7.56
N SER A 36 -14.92 -27.78 7.96
CA SER A 36 -15.28 -27.46 9.33
C SER A 36 -15.93 -28.66 10.04
N LEU A 37 -15.20 -29.27 10.97
CA LEU A 37 -15.73 -30.34 11.83
C LEU A 37 -16.86 -29.80 12.71
N ALA A 38 -18.03 -30.42 12.64
CA ALA A 38 -19.16 -30.08 13.50
C ALA A 38 -18.87 -30.43 14.98
N CYS A 39 -19.32 -29.58 15.91
CA CYS A 39 -19.02 -29.70 17.34
C CYS A 39 -20.18 -29.27 18.24
N HIS A 40 -20.10 -29.71 19.49
CA HIS A 40 -20.97 -29.32 20.60
C HIS A 40 -20.17 -28.79 21.80
N THR A 41 -18.87 -29.10 21.92
CA THR A 41 -18.00 -28.60 22.98
C THR A 41 -16.58 -28.27 22.50
N ASP A 42 -15.92 -27.33 23.18
CA ASP A 42 -14.50 -27.01 22.95
C ASP A 42 -13.58 -28.22 23.13
N LEU A 43 -13.97 -29.18 23.99
CA LEU A 43 -13.19 -30.39 24.26
C LEU A 43 -13.14 -31.33 23.06
N GLU A 44 -14.22 -31.43 22.26
CA GLU A 44 -14.23 -32.19 21.01
C GLU A 44 -13.27 -31.58 19.99
N CYS A 45 -13.27 -30.23 19.89
CA CYS A 45 -12.38 -29.50 19.00
C CYS A 45 -10.91 -29.61 19.45
N ALA A 46 -10.64 -29.42 20.74
CA ALA A 46 -9.30 -29.58 21.30
C ALA A 46 -8.76 -31.02 21.17
N ALA A 47 -9.64 -32.03 21.19
CA ALA A 47 -9.27 -33.43 20.97
C ALA A 47 -9.03 -33.77 19.49
N ALA A 48 -9.77 -33.15 18.56
CA ALA A 48 -9.69 -33.44 17.13
C ALA A 48 -8.61 -32.61 16.38
N TRP A 49 -8.33 -31.38 16.82
CA TRP A 49 -7.43 -30.44 16.13
C TRP A 49 -6.23 -30.00 16.99
N GLY A 50 -6.18 -30.41 18.25
CA GLY A 50 -5.17 -29.99 19.22
C GLY A 50 -5.57 -28.75 20.04
N PRO A 51 -4.75 -28.36 21.01
CA PRO A 51 -5.05 -27.24 21.91
C PRO A 51 -5.28 -25.93 21.12
N HIS A 52 -6.01 -25.00 21.74
CA HIS A 52 -6.44 -23.71 21.18
C HIS A 52 -7.57 -23.77 20.13
N SER A 53 -7.94 -24.94 19.61
CA SER A 53 -9.23 -25.12 18.92
C SER A 53 -10.41 -25.12 19.93
N TYR A 54 -11.51 -24.48 19.56
CA TYR A 54 -12.74 -24.30 20.35
C TYR A 54 -13.97 -24.44 19.43
N CYS A 55 -15.18 -24.57 19.98
CA CYS A 55 -16.40 -24.69 19.20
C CYS A 55 -17.02 -23.30 18.93
N THR A 56 -17.13 -22.91 17.66
CA THR A 56 -17.70 -21.60 17.26
C THR A 56 -19.22 -21.55 17.42
N ASP A 57 -19.81 -20.35 17.40
CA ASP A 57 -21.26 -20.13 17.40
C ASP A 57 -21.99 -20.85 16.24
N GLN A 58 -21.27 -21.19 15.16
CA GLN A 58 -21.79 -21.96 14.03
C GLN A 58 -21.78 -23.49 14.26
N GLN A 59 -21.47 -23.95 15.48
CA GLN A 59 -21.27 -25.37 15.82
C GLN A 59 -20.18 -26.04 14.97
N THR A 60 -19.12 -25.29 14.65
CA THR A 60 -17.94 -25.79 13.94
C THR A 60 -16.66 -25.52 14.72
N CYS A 61 -15.69 -26.45 14.69
CA CYS A 61 -14.41 -26.25 15.35
C CYS A 61 -13.59 -25.13 14.71
N SER A 62 -12.90 -24.36 15.55
CA SER A 62 -12.09 -23.23 15.15
C SER A 62 -10.64 -23.61 14.85
N ASN A 63 -9.98 -22.77 14.07
CA ASN A 63 -8.58 -22.92 13.69
C ASN A 63 -7.63 -22.82 14.89
N PRO A 64 -6.90 -23.88 15.29
CA PRO A 64 -5.96 -23.81 16.41
C PRO A 64 -4.79 -22.87 16.14
N LEU A 65 -4.53 -22.53 14.87
CA LEU A 65 -3.50 -21.56 14.46
C LEU A 65 -4.06 -20.14 14.25
N GLN A 66 -5.35 -19.89 14.53
CA GLN A 66 -6.00 -18.58 14.28
C GLN A 66 -5.27 -17.40 14.94
N ALA A 67 -4.64 -17.63 16.09
CA ALA A 67 -3.87 -16.64 16.85
C ALA A 67 -2.49 -16.29 16.24
N GLY A 68 -1.99 -17.16 15.36
CA GLY A 68 -0.62 -17.18 14.85
C GLY A 68 -0.06 -18.60 14.85
N CYS A 69 0.64 -18.97 13.77
CA CYS A 69 1.41 -20.21 13.66
C CYS A 69 2.54 -20.24 14.70
N LEU A 70 3.40 -19.21 14.71
CA LEU A 70 4.53 -19.12 15.63
C LEU A 70 4.02 -18.99 17.07
N ALA A 71 2.95 -18.23 17.29
CA ALA A 71 2.29 -18.10 18.59
C ALA A 71 1.77 -19.43 19.17
N THR A 72 1.46 -20.41 18.31
CA THR A 72 0.95 -21.73 18.73
C THR A 72 2.03 -22.81 18.76
N ARG A 73 3.06 -22.73 17.91
CA ARG A 73 4.06 -23.81 17.70
C ARG A 73 5.49 -23.49 18.12
N LEU A 74 5.88 -22.22 18.29
CA LEU A 74 7.25 -21.82 18.65
C LEU A 74 7.36 -21.43 20.14
N PRO A 75 8.02 -22.25 21.01
CA PRO A 75 8.12 -21.94 22.44
C PRO A 75 8.80 -20.59 22.71
N GLY A 76 8.12 -19.75 23.50
CA GLY A 76 8.58 -18.39 23.82
C GLY A 76 8.05 -17.30 22.88
N TRP A 77 7.47 -17.66 21.73
CA TRP A 77 6.80 -16.69 20.87
C TRP A 77 5.39 -16.38 21.40
N THR A 78 5.26 -15.30 22.17
CA THR A 78 3.98 -14.92 22.80
C THR A 78 3.24 -13.78 22.08
N ARG A 79 3.70 -13.38 20.89
CA ARG A 79 3.09 -12.29 20.11
C ARG A 79 2.06 -12.86 19.14
N PRO A 80 0.77 -12.50 19.21
CA PRO A 80 -0.18 -12.86 18.16
C PRO A 80 0.19 -12.16 16.85
N ARG A 81 -0.30 -12.71 15.73
CA ARG A 81 -0.13 -12.12 14.39
C ARG A 81 -0.81 -10.76 14.26
N VAL A 82 -0.47 -10.02 13.20
CA VAL A 82 -1.20 -8.81 12.81
C VAL A 82 -2.51 -9.15 12.09
N CYS A 83 -3.57 -8.39 12.39
CA CYS A 83 -4.89 -8.55 11.77
C CYS A 83 -4.90 -8.08 10.31
N GLY A 84 -5.56 -8.81 9.40
CA GLY A 84 -5.88 -8.39 8.04
C GLY A 84 -7.39 -8.25 7.82
N SER A 85 -7.80 -7.69 6.68
CA SER A 85 -9.20 -7.37 6.36
C SER A 85 -10.13 -8.57 6.16
N GLN A 86 -9.59 -9.79 6.12
CA GLN A 86 -10.34 -11.06 6.14
C GLN A 86 -10.61 -11.59 7.56
N ASP A 87 -10.05 -10.97 8.61
CA ASP A 87 -10.32 -11.38 9.98
C ASP A 87 -11.69 -10.88 10.48
N PRO A 88 -12.33 -11.60 11.43
CA PRO A 88 -13.51 -11.09 12.12
C PRO A 88 -13.23 -9.70 12.73
N PRO A 89 -14.18 -8.74 12.68
CA PRO A 89 -13.93 -7.37 13.13
C PRO A 89 -13.63 -7.25 14.63
N ASN A 90 -13.95 -8.29 15.42
CA ASN A 90 -13.62 -8.41 16.84
C ASN A 90 -12.39 -9.31 17.12
N ALA A 91 -11.65 -9.76 16.10
CA ALA A 91 -10.50 -10.66 16.28
C ALA A 91 -9.40 -10.05 17.17
N ALA A 92 -9.18 -8.73 17.07
CA ALA A 92 -8.27 -8.00 17.96
C ALA A 92 -8.77 -7.95 19.41
N GLU A 93 -10.08 -7.80 19.63
CA GLU A 93 -10.70 -7.80 20.97
C GLU A 93 -10.68 -9.20 21.60
N ARG A 94 -10.79 -10.25 20.78
CA ARG A 94 -10.64 -11.67 21.15
C ARG A 94 -9.19 -12.09 21.39
N GLY A 95 -8.21 -11.23 21.10
CA GLY A 95 -6.78 -11.55 21.21
C GLY A 95 -6.23 -12.50 20.14
N LEU A 96 -7.00 -12.76 19.07
CA LEU A 96 -6.61 -13.63 17.95
C LEU A 96 -5.61 -12.95 17.00
N CYS A 97 -5.56 -11.62 17.03
CA CYS A 97 -4.58 -10.83 16.29
C CYS A 97 -4.37 -9.49 17.00
N ARG A 98 -3.47 -8.66 16.48
CA ARG A 98 -3.25 -7.27 16.93
C ARG A 98 -3.23 -6.31 15.74
N PRO A 99 -3.58 -5.03 15.91
CA PRO A 99 -3.33 -4.03 14.87
C PRO A 99 -1.82 -3.92 14.57
N SER A 100 -1.45 -3.56 13.34
CA SER A 100 -0.06 -3.27 13.00
C SER A 100 0.44 -2.09 13.85
N PRO A 101 1.56 -2.23 14.58
CA PRO A 101 2.00 -1.23 15.56
C PRO A 101 2.49 0.08 14.91
N LEU A 102 2.76 0.05 13.61
CA LEU A 102 3.16 1.20 12.79
C LEU A 102 2.10 1.55 11.72
N GLY A 103 0.97 0.84 11.69
CA GLY A 103 -0.14 1.12 10.76
C GLY A 103 0.21 0.88 9.29
N TYR A 104 1.03 -0.14 8.98
CA TYR A 104 1.36 -0.48 7.59
C TYR A 104 0.10 -0.80 6.78
N THR A 105 0.09 -0.40 5.50
CA THR A 105 -0.93 -0.79 4.52
C THR A 105 -0.97 -2.30 4.35
N GLU A 106 -2.17 -2.86 4.17
CA GLU A 106 -2.35 -4.29 3.98
C GLU A 106 -1.88 -4.78 2.62
N VAL A 107 -1.13 -5.88 2.61
CA VAL A 107 -0.74 -6.58 1.39
C VAL A 107 -1.70 -7.72 1.14
N ARG A 108 -2.27 -7.77 -0.07
CA ARG A 108 -3.06 -8.89 -0.56
C ARG A 108 -2.25 -9.73 -1.52
N MET A 109 -2.35 -11.04 -1.38
CA MET A 109 -1.61 -12.01 -2.19
C MET A 109 -2.61 -12.94 -2.87
N GLU A 110 -2.48 -13.18 -4.17
CA GLU A 110 -3.36 -14.15 -4.84
C GLU A 110 -2.96 -15.59 -4.44
N SER A 111 -3.95 -16.43 -4.14
CA SER A 111 -3.77 -17.89 -4.11
C SER A 111 -4.31 -18.50 -5.39
N ASN A 112 -3.43 -19.04 -6.22
CA ASN A 112 -3.83 -19.86 -7.37
C ASN A 112 -4.56 -21.14 -6.92
N ASN A 113 -4.98 -21.91 -7.92
CA ASN A 113 -5.67 -23.19 -7.82
C ASN A 113 -4.75 -24.43 -7.65
N ASP A 114 -3.56 -24.26 -7.07
CA ASP A 114 -2.53 -25.31 -6.91
C ASP A 114 -1.98 -25.35 -5.47
N GLU A 115 -1.68 -26.57 -5.01
CA GLU A 115 -1.20 -26.87 -3.66
C GLU A 115 0.11 -26.15 -3.34
N SER A 116 1.06 -26.14 -4.27
CA SER A 116 2.38 -25.54 -4.04
C SER A 116 2.33 -24.01 -3.98
N THR A 117 1.41 -23.40 -4.74
CA THR A 117 1.12 -21.96 -4.64
C THR A 117 0.51 -21.65 -3.29
N LEU A 118 -0.55 -22.37 -2.89
CA LEU A 118 -1.24 -22.14 -1.62
C LEU A 118 -0.28 -22.22 -0.43
N PHE A 119 0.60 -23.22 -0.39
CA PHE A 119 1.60 -23.38 0.67
C PHE A 119 2.61 -22.22 0.69
N THR A 120 3.05 -21.76 -0.48
CA THR A 120 3.96 -20.61 -0.60
C THR A 120 3.28 -19.31 -0.17
N THR A 121 2.02 -19.10 -0.55
CA THR A 121 1.19 -17.97 -0.10
C THR A 121 1.00 -18.00 1.43
N TRP A 122 0.81 -19.17 2.04
CA TRP A 122 0.70 -19.32 3.50
C TRP A 122 2.02 -19.03 4.22
N ILE A 123 3.16 -19.50 3.72
CA ILE A 123 4.49 -19.17 4.27
C ILE A 123 4.73 -17.66 4.26
N LEU A 124 4.40 -17.00 3.15
CA LEU A 124 4.46 -15.54 3.05
C LEU A 124 3.50 -14.84 4.01
N GLN A 125 2.29 -15.38 4.24
CA GLN A 125 1.32 -14.79 5.15
C GLN A 125 1.83 -14.81 6.60
N VAL A 126 2.46 -15.92 7.03
CA VAL A 126 3.07 -16.05 8.36
C VAL A 126 4.31 -15.14 8.49
N LEU A 127 5.22 -15.15 7.50
CA LEU A 127 6.40 -14.28 7.47
C LEU A 127 6.04 -12.80 7.61
N LEU A 128 5.05 -12.34 6.83
CA LEU A 128 4.62 -10.95 6.84
C LEU A 128 3.85 -10.58 8.13
N SER A 129 2.87 -11.38 8.54
CA SER A 129 1.95 -11.02 9.64
C SER A 129 2.42 -11.35 11.05
N GLU A 130 3.32 -12.32 11.23
CA GLU A 130 3.91 -12.64 12.54
C GLU A 130 5.31 -12.07 12.69
N MET A 131 6.21 -12.28 11.72
CA MET A 131 7.62 -11.89 11.87
C MET A 131 7.88 -10.40 11.56
N LEU A 132 7.13 -9.82 10.62
CA LEU A 132 7.37 -8.47 10.08
C LEU A 132 6.29 -7.42 10.44
N ASP A 133 5.26 -7.81 11.19
CA ASP A 133 4.16 -6.97 11.67
C ASP A 133 3.32 -6.27 10.57
N VAL A 134 3.26 -6.86 9.37
CA VAL A 134 2.49 -6.39 8.20
C VAL A 134 1.10 -7.05 8.17
N PRO A 135 0.00 -6.29 8.00
CA PRO A 135 -1.32 -6.88 7.79
C PRO A 135 -1.40 -7.56 6.42
N VAL A 136 -1.92 -8.80 6.36
CA VAL A 136 -1.99 -9.60 5.13
C VAL A 136 -3.29 -10.40 5.03
N SER A 137 -3.86 -10.43 3.82
CA SER A 137 -4.99 -11.28 3.44
C SER A 137 -4.71 -11.99 2.10
N ILE A 138 -5.50 -13.01 1.77
CA ILE A 138 -5.30 -13.83 0.57
C ILE A 138 -6.50 -13.66 -0.37
N GLU A 139 -6.25 -13.17 -1.58
CA GLU A 139 -7.24 -13.02 -2.63
C GLU A 139 -7.44 -14.35 -3.37
N THR A 140 -8.71 -14.72 -3.58
CA THR A 140 -9.13 -15.95 -4.29
C THR A 140 -9.67 -15.68 -5.68
N SER A 141 -9.91 -14.41 -6.01
CA SER A 141 -10.63 -13.96 -7.22
C SER A 141 -12.10 -14.43 -7.25
N PHE A 142 -12.64 -14.91 -6.11
CA PHE A 142 -14.03 -15.31 -5.89
C PHE A 142 -14.55 -14.86 -4.50
N PHE A 143 -15.59 -14.03 -4.45
CA PHE A 143 -16.17 -13.49 -3.19
C PHE A 143 -16.52 -14.55 -2.12
N GLU A 144 -16.99 -15.72 -2.52
CA GLU A 144 -17.46 -16.76 -1.59
C GLU A 144 -16.31 -17.61 -1.02
N TYR A 145 -15.17 -17.70 -1.72
CA TYR A 145 -14.06 -18.60 -1.40
C TYR A 145 -13.05 -17.99 -0.43
N VAL A 146 -12.55 -18.79 0.51
CA VAL A 146 -11.52 -18.36 1.46
C VAL A 146 -10.37 -19.37 1.54
N THR A 147 -9.17 -18.86 1.20
CA THR A 147 -7.87 -19.56 1.32
C THR A 147 -7.02 -19.04 2.47
N ASN A 148 -7.50 -18.08 3.27
CA ASN A 148 -6.77 -17.49 4.40
C ASN A 148 -6.21 -18.57 5.34
N PHE A 149 -4.90 -18.57 5.60
CA PHE A 149 -4.28 -19.53 6.54
C PHE A 149 -4.94 -19.48 7.93
N TYR A 150 -5.42 -18.30 8.32
CA TYR A 150 -6.06 -18.04 9.61
C TYR A 150 -7.61 -18.02 9.58
N ASP A 151 -8.26 -18.53 8.52
CA ASP A 151 -9.74 -18.66 8.48
C ASP A 151 -10.25 -19.39 9.72
N GLU A 152 -11.27 -18.84 10.40
CA GLU A 152 -11.77 -19.38 11.67
C GLU A 152 -12.34 -20.78 11.50
N HIS A 153 -13.01 -21.05 10.39
CA HIS A 153 -13.71 -22.32 10.10
C HIS A 153 -12.84 -23.34 9.35
N MET A 154 -11.56 -23.03 9.12
CA MET A 154 -10.58 -23.88 8.42
C MET A 154 -11.02 -24.31 7.01
N ARG A 155 -11.76 -23.45 6.32
CA ARG A 155 -12.04 -23.63 4.89
C ARG A 155 -10.75 -23.57 4.10
N VAL A 156 -10.69 -24.37 3.04
CA VAL A 156 -9.71 -24.21 1.96
C VAL A 156 -10.48 -24.47 0.68
N GLU A 157 -10.73 -23.39 -0.03
CA GLU A 157 -11.22 -23.43 -1.41
C GLU A 157 -10.04 -23.12 -2.35
N TRP A 158 -10.23 -23.20 -3.67
CA TRP A 158 -9.18 -22.92 -4.65
C TRP A 158 -9.49 -21.63 -5.39
N GLY A 159 -8.53 -20.72 -5.48
CA GLY A 159 -8.71 -19.47 -6.20
C GLY A 159 -8.76 -19.66 -7.72
N TRP A 160 -8.85 -18.56 -8.46
CA TRP A 160 -8.63 -18.59 -9.91
C TRP A 160 -7.15 -18.86 -10.24
N ALA A 161 -6.86 -19.37 -11.43
CA ALA A 161 -5.50 -19.53 -11.92
C ALA A 161 -4.99 -18.22 -12.54
N ASN A 162 -4.04 -17.54 -11.89
CA ASN A 162 -3.36 -16.35 -12.40
C ASN A 162 -4.33 -15.21 -12.83
N ASP A 163 -5.18 -14.68 -11.93
CA ASP A 163 -6.07 -13.57 -12.30
C ASP A 163 -5.32 -12.23 -12.41
N GLU A 164 -4.76 -12.00 -13.60
CA GLU A 164 -4.14 -10.74 -14.04
C GLU A 164 -4.94 -9.48 -13.64
N ARG A 165 -6.28 -9.59 -13.59
CA ARG A 165 -7.20 -8.51 -13.24
C ARG A 165 -7.08 -8.10 -11.77
N ALA A 166 -6.73 -9.01 -10.86
CA ALA A 166 -6.53 -8.70 -9.45
C ALA A 166 -5.29 -7.80 -9.26
N VAL A 167 -4.19 -8.10 -9.97
CA VAL A 167 -2.95 -7.31 -9.94
C VAL A 167 -3.11 -5.99 -10.69
N HIS A 168 -3.81 -6.00 -11.83
CA HIS A 168 -4.14 -4.79 -12.57
C HIS A 168 -5.07 -3.86 -11.78
N THR A 169 -6.00 -4.41 -10.98
CA THR A 169 -6.88 -3.61 -10.12
C THR A 169 -6.10 -2.92 -9.00
N SER A 170 -5.21 -3.64 -8.30
CA SER A 170 -4.38 -3.02 -7.27
C SER A 170 -3.46 -1.93 -7.82
N SER A 171 -2.98 -2.06 -9.07
CA SER A 171 -2.18 -1.01 -9.73
C SER A 171 -2.97 0.29 -9.97
N GLN A 172 -4.30 0.26 -9.91
CA GLN A 172 -5.17 1.43 -10.06
C GLN A 172 -5.62 2.01 -8.71
N VAL A 173 -6.06 1.16 -7.76
CA VAL A 173 -6.60 1.62 -6.47
C VAL A 173 -5.56 1.79 -5.37
N LYS A 174 -4.41 1.13 -5.51
CA LYS A 174 -3.27 1.04 -4.57
C LYS A 174 -3.57 0.30 -3.26
N ASP A 175 -4.65 0.66 -2.57
CA ASP A 175 -5.15 -0.09 -1.42
C ASP A 175 -6.32 -0.98 -1.83
N CYS A 176 -6.22 -2.28 -1.57
CA CYS A 176 -7.26 -3.26 -1.87
C CYS A 176 -8.32 -3.39 -0.77
N VAL A 177 -8.04 -2.96 0.46
CA VAL A 177 -8.97 -3.11 1.61
C VAL A 177 -10.36 -2.51 1.32
N PRO A 178 -10.50 -1.33 0.68
CA PRO A 178 -11.80 -0.77 0.35
C PRO A 178 -12.61 -1.51 -0.73
N LEU A 179 -12.02 -2.42 -1.52
CA LEU A 179 -12.71 -3.03 -2.66
C LEU A 179 -13.54 -4.28 -2.34
N THR A 180 -13.28 -4.95 -1.21
CA THR A 180 -14.07 -6.10 -0.77
C THR A 180 -15.41 -5.67 -0.19
N GLN A 181 -16.34 -5.27 -1.06
CA GLN A 181 -17.67 -4.81 -0.69
C GLN A 181 -18.79 -5.60 -1.38
N THR A 182 -19.28 -6.63 -0.69
CA THR A 182 -20.47 -7.45 -1.02
C THR A 182 -20.37 -8.30 -2.30
N LEU A 183 -21.21 -9.34 -2.37
CA LEU A 183 -21.36 -10.21 -3.54
C LEU A 183 -21.74 -9.45 -4.83
N GLU A 184 -22.41 -8.29 -4.72
CA GLU A 184 -22.88 -7.51 -5.87
C GLU A 184 -21.82 -6.60 -6.50
N ASN A 185 -20.79 -6.18 -5.74
CA ASN A 185 -19.74 -5.25 -6.20
C ASN A 185 -18.31 -5.79 -5.98
N TYR A 186 -18.15 -7.07 -5.67
CA TYR A 186 -16.84 -7.70 -5.48
C TYR A 186 -15.94 -7.50 -6.70
N THR A 187 -14.75 -6.96 -6.46
CA THR A 187 -13.70 -6.79 -7.46
C THR A 187 -12.41 -7.37 -6.88
N ALA A 188 -11.85 -8.40 -7.53
CA ALA A 188 -10.60 -9.02 -7.09
C ALA A 188 -9.45 -8.01 -7.06
N CYS A 189 -8.63 -8.03 -6.02
CA CYS A 189 -7.53 -7.09 -5.84
C CYS A 189 -6.39 -7.74 -5.05
N ALA A 190 -5.27 -7.99 -5.74
CA ALA A 190 -4.05 -8.58 -5.19
C ALA A 190 -2.85 -7.69 -5.53
N HIS A 191 -1.90 -7.54 -4.62
CA HIS A 191 -0.67 -6.78 -4.84
C HIS A 191 0.47 -7.63 -5.42
N VAL A 192 0.40 -8.94 -5.20
CA VAL A 192 1.40 -9.93 -5.62
C VAL A 192 0.74 -11.27 -5.98
N ILE A 193 1.25 -11.94 -7.00
CA ILE A 193 1.03 -13.39 -7.23
C ILE A 193 2.31 -14.11 -6.78
N PRO A 194 2.27 -14.91 -5.69
CA PRO A 194 3.45 -15.52 -5.07
C PRO A 194 4.30 -16.42 -5.97
N PHE A 195 3.69 -17.08 -6.96
CA PHE A 195 4.33 -17.40 -8.23
C PHE A 195 3.29 -17.75 -9.31
N THR A 196 3.71 -17.88 -10.56
CA THR A 196 2.83 -18.15 -11.70
C THR A 196 3.56 -18.85 -12.87
N PHE A 197 2.97 -19.93 -13.36
CA PHE A 197 3.40 -20.69 -14.55
C PHE A 197 3.13 -19.89 -15.85
N GLY A 198 4.01 -20.00 -16.85
CA GLY A 198 3.87 -19.42 -18.19
C GLY A 198 3.88 -17.89 -18.25
N SER A 199 4.08 -17.22 -17.12
CA SER A 199 3.90 -15.77 -16.91
C SER A 199 4.77 -14.86 -17.78
N PHE A 200 5.89 -15.36 -18.31
CA PHE A 200 6.71 -14.66 -19.30
C PHE A 200 5.94 -14.34 -20.60
N ARG A 201 4.85 -15.07 -20.89
CA ARG A 201 4.05 -14.93 -22.12
C ARG A 201 3.07 -13.74 -22.05
N TRP A 202 2.44 -13.49 -20.90
CA TRP A 202 1.39 -12.48 -20.73
C TRP A 202 1.82 -11.21 -19.99
N THR A 203 2.83 -11.26 -19.12
CA THR A 203 3.31 -10.07 -18.37
C THR A 203 3.93 -8.93 -19.20
N PRO A 204 4.60 -9.12 -20.36
CA PRO A 204 5.37 -8.02 -20.99
C PRO A 204 4.57 -6.74 -21.36
N PRO A 205 3.33 -6.80 -21.88
CA PRO A 205 2.52 -5.61 -22.12
C PRO A 205 2.19 -4.82 -20.84
N PHE A 206 1.96 -5.51 -19.73
CA PHE A 206 1.65 -4.88 -18.44
C PHE A 206 2.88 -4.27 -17.77
N VAL A 207 4.05 -4.89 -17.91
CA VAL A 207 5.33 -4.29 -17.50
C VAL A 207 5.64 -3.05 -18.34
N ALA A 208 5.41 -3.10 -19.66
CA ALA A 208 5.55 -1.93 -20.54
C ALA A 208 4.59 -0.78 -20.15
N ASN A 209 3.35 -1.11 -19.77
CA ASN A 209 2.35 -0.14 -19.29
C ASN A 209 2.56 0.32 -17.83
N ARG A 210 3.55 -0.24 -17.10
CA ARG A 210 3.79 -0.01 -15.66
C ARG A 210 2.61 -0.39 -14.76
N THR A 211 1.80 -1.37 -15.19
CA THR A 211 0.84 -2.06 -14.33
C THR A 211 1.58 -3.00 -13.38
N TYR A 212 2.55 -3.76 -13.92
CA TYR A 212 3.40 -4.67 -13.15
C TYR A 212 4.85 -4.18 -13.14
N GLU A 213 5.59 -4.59 -12.11
CA GLU A 213 7.05 -4.55 -12.13
C GLU A 213 7.62 -5.75 -12.92
N PRO A 214 8.89 -5.68 -13.37
CA PRO A 214 9.57 -6.84 -13.96
C PRO A 214 9.53 -8.04 -13.01
N THR A 215 9.15 -9.19 -13.55
CA THR A 215 8.97 -10.43 -12.79
C THR A 215 10.27 -10.90 -12.11
N GLN A 216 10.13 -11.59 -10.98
CA GLN A 216 11.27 -12.05 -10.17
C GLN A 216 11.20 -13.56 -9.96
N SER A 217 12.34 -14.25 -9.87
CA SER A 217 12.35 -15.69 -9.56
C SER A 217 11.77 -15.98 -8.16
N ALA A 218 10.86 -16.97 -8.09
CA ALA A 218 10.32 -17.54 -6.86
C ALA A 218 11.26 -18.56 -6.19
N GLY A 219 12.34 -18.97 -6.85
CA GLY A 219 13.26 -20.03 -6.42
C GLY A 219 12.93 -21.44 -6.91
N LEU A 220 11.71 -21.64 -7.44
CA LEU A 220 11.20 -22.91 -7.95
C LEU A 220 11.48 -23.11 -9.44
N LEU A 221 11.64 -24.37 -9.85
CA LEU A 221 11.68 -24.82 -11.24
C LEU A 221 10.37 -25.55 -11.58
N GLY A 222 9.50 -24.86 -12.32
CA GLY A 222 8.30 -25.44 -12.88
C GLY A 222 8.65 -26.27 -14.11
N GLU A 223 8.16 -27.50 -14.15
CA GLU A 223 8.20 -28.33 -15.35
C GLU A 223 6.81 -28.84 -15.66
N GLU A 224 6.29 -28.41 -16.80
CA GLU A 224 5.17 -29.06 -17.47
C GLU A 224 5.71 -30.15 -18.42
N GLY A 225 4.94 -31.20 -18.68
CA GLY A 225 5.41 -32.30 -19.51
C GLY A 225 4.40 -33.41 -19.70
N TRP A 226 4.74 -34.36 -20.57
CA TRP A 226 3.98 -35.60 -20.75
C TRP A 226 4.55 -36.68 -19.83
N TYR A 227 3.68 -37.38 -19.11
CA TYR A 227 4.07 -38.40 -18.14
C TYR A 227 3.32 -39.71 -18.39
N VAL A 228 4.04 -40.82 -18.22
CA VAL A 228 3.50 -42.18 -18.11
C VAL A 228 3.88 -42.79 -16.75
N PRO A 229 3.09 -43.72 -16.19
CA PRO A 229 3.50 -44.49 -15.03
C PRO A 229 4.80 -45.24 -15.28
N ARG A 230 5.70 -45.28 -14.30
CA ARG A 230 6.98 -45.99 -14.37
C ARG A 230 6.85 -47.44 -14.84
N TRP A 231 5.90 -48.22 -14.30
CA TRP A 231 5.65 -49.59 -14.75
C TRP A 231 5.24 -49.69 -16.23
N THR A 232 4.60 -48.66 -16.80
CA THR A 232 4.26 -48.59 -18.22
C THR A 232 5.50 -48.32 -19.08
N GLN A 233 6.51 -47.61 -18.55
CA GLN A 233 7.83 -47.55 -19.16
C GLN A 233 8.61 -48.87 -18.97
N ASP A 234 8.53 -49.54 -17.82
CA ASP A 234 9.20 -50.82 -17.60
C ASP A 234 8.66 -51.93 -18.53
N GLU A 235 7.35 -51.95 -18.81
CA GLU A 235 6.73 -52.86 -19.79
C GLU A 235 7.01 -52.44 -21.24
N TYR A 236 7.08 -51.13 -21.52
CA TYR A 236 7.30 -50.57 -22.85
C TYR A 236 8.39 -49.48 -22.86
N PRO A 237 9.70 -49.84 -22.76
CA PRO A 237 10.78 -48.87 -22.56
C PRO A 237 10.90 -47.82 -23.66
N GLU A 238 10.51 -48.15 -24.89
CA GLU A 238 10.51 -47.18 -25.99
C GLU A 238 9.47 -46.05 -25.81
N LEU A 239 8.43 -46.23 -24.98
CA LEU A 239 7.45 -45.18 -24.65
C LEU A 239 8.03 -44.06 -23.76
N GLY A 240 9.30 -44.16 -23.34
CA GLY A 240 10.04 -42.99 -22.84
C GLY A 240 10.28 -41.90 -23.91
N TYR A 241 10.05 -42.16 -25.20
CA TYR A 241 10.34 -41.20 -26.28
C TYR A 241 9.21 -41.03 -27.30
N TRP A 242 8.91 -39.78 -27.68
CA TRP A 242 7.77 -39.43 -28.54
C TRP A 242 7.69 -40.19 -29.87
N LYS A 243 8.84 -40.57 -30.47
CA LYS A 243 8.85 -41.28 -31.76
C LYS A 243 8.20 -42.67 -31.70
N SER A 244 8.12 -43.26 -30.51
CA SER A 244 7.46 -44.56 -30.30
C SER A 244 5.94 -44.45 -30.28
N TYR A 245 5.41 -43.23 -30.12
CA TYR A 245 4.00 -42.92 -30.24
C TYR A 245 3.63 -42.47 -31.66
N SER A 246 4.60 -42.05 -32.46
CA SER A 246 4.38 -41.51 -33.80
C SER A 246 4.27 -42.58 -34.88
N GLY A 247 3.48 -42.25 -35.90
CA GLY A 247 3.49 -42.98 -37.17
C GLY A 247 2.61 -44.23 -37.21
N GLN A 248 2.32 -44.64 -38.44
CA GLN A 248 1.26 -45.61 -38.75
C GLN A 248 1.53 -47.04 -38.25
N GLN A 249 2.78 -47.40 -37.97
CA GLN A 249 3.14 -48.71 -37.41
C GLN A 249 2.81 -48.78 -35.90
N ASN A 250 3.10 -47.71 -35.16
CA ASN A 250 2.85 -47.63 -33.73
C ASN A 250 1.37 -47.39 -33.41
N ARG A 251 0.60 -46.78 -34.33
CA ARG A 251 -0.83 -46.47 -34.16
C ARG A 251 -1.66 -47.61 -33.56
N HIS A 252 -1.48 -48.85 -34.04
CA HIS A 252 -2.20 -50.02 -33.53
C HIS A 252 -1.81 -50.39 -32.08
N LYS A 253 -0.55 -50.19 -31.69
CA LYS A 253 -0.07 -50.43 -30.32
C LYS A 253 -0.58 -49.36 -29.37
N ILE A 254 -0.39 -48.09 -29.73
CA ILE A 254 -0.75 -46.93 -28.91
C ILE A 254 -2.26 -46.91 -28.62
N ALA A 255 -3.10 -47.20 -29.62
CA ALA A 255 -4.55 -47.30 -29.44
C ALA A 255 -5.01 -48.50 -28.59
N GLY A 256 -4.20 -49.57 -28.48
CA GLY A 256 -4.50 -50.72 -27.61
C GLY A 256 -3.99 -50.57 -26.17
N ILE A 257 -2.94 -49.76 -25.97
CA ILE A 257 -2.37 -49.45 -24.64
C ILE A 257 -3.19 -48.39 -23.92
N PHE A 258 -3.39 -47.23 -24.55
CA PHE A 258 -3.99 -46.06 -23.88
C PHE A 258 -5.51 -46.02 -24.09
N LYS A 259 -6.22 -46.66 -23.15
CA LYS A 259 -7.68 -46.80 -23.14
C LYS A 259 -8.36 -45.57 -22.55
N ARG A 260 -9.65 -45.36 -22.85
CA ARG A 260 -10.40 -44.20 -22.34
C ARG A 260 -10.81 -44.39 -20.89
N PRO A 261 -10.41 -43.51 -19.95
CA PRO A 261 -11.00 -43.50 -18.61
C PRO A 261 -12.48 -43.14 -18.69
N ILE A 262 -13.33 -43.81 -17.91
CA ILE A 262 -14.77 -43.48 -17.80
C ILE A 262 -15.15 -43.13 -16.37
N THR A 263 -16.14 -42.25 -16.22
CA THR A 263 -16.62 -41.86 -14.91
C THR A 263 -17.48 -42.96 -14.28
N TRP A 264 -17.69 -42.90 -12.97
CA TRP A 264 -18.45 -43.90 -12.23
C TRP A 264 -19.88 -44.09 -12.79
N VAL A 265 -20.57 -43.01 -13.17
CA VAL A 265 -21.91 -43.12 -13.77
C VAL A 265 -21.87 -43.84 -15.12
N GLN A 266 -20.84 -43.61 -15.94
CA GLN A 266 -20.64 -44.29 -17.22
C GLN A 266 -20.31 -45.78 -17.04
N TYR A 267 -19.52 -46.14 -16.02
CA TYR A 267 -19.28 -47.55 -15.69
C TYR A 267 -20.60 -48.26 -15.32
N CYS A 268 -21.42 -47.64 -14.46
CA CYS A 268 -22.71 -48.20 -14.09
C CYS A 268 -23.68 -48.29 -15.28
N ASP A 269 -23.78 -47.25 -16.10
CA ASP A 269 -24.73 -47.21 -17.22
C ASP A 269 -24.32 -48.09 -18.41
N TRP A 270 -23.01 -48.34 -18.63
CA TRP A 270 -22.51 -49.00 -19.85
C TRP A 270 -21.83 -50.36 -19.63
N ILE A 271 -21.26 -50.62 -18.44
CA ILE A 271 -20.37 -51.78 -18.19
C ILE A 271 -20.95 -52.72 -17.12
N SER A 272 -21.47 -52.19 -16.00
CA SER A 272 -21.97 -53.03 -14.90
C SER A 272 -23.27 -53.73 -15.31
N ASN A 273 -23.26 -55.06 -15.36
CA ASN A 273 -24.42 -55.90 -15.70
C ASN A 273 -25.65 -55.72 -14.78
N THR A 274 -25.48 -55.04 -13.63
CA THR A 274 -26.57 -54.74 -12.69
C THR A 274 -26.85 -53.24 -12.56
N THR A 275 -26.21 -52.40 -13.37
CA THR A 275 -26.23 -50.93 -13.23
C THR A 275 -25.81 -50.51 -11.81
N CYS A 276 -24.75 -51.12 -11.28
CA CYS A 276 -24.29 -50.93 -9.90
C CYS A 276 -25.37 -51.14 -8.81
N ALA A 277 -26.38 -52.00 -9.07
CA ALA A 277 -27.35 -52.39 -8.06
C ALA A 277 -26.81 -53.46 -7.10
N THR A 278 -25.78 -54.20 -7.52
CA THR A 278 -24.96 -55.05 -6.65
C THR A 278 -23.50 -54.67 -6.82
N ALA A 279 -22.73 -54.70 -5.73
CA ALA A 279 -21.29 -54.51 -5.77
C ALA A 279 -20.61 -55.59 -6.64
N ASP A 280 -19.59 -55.16 -7.38
CA ASP A 280 -18.71 -55.98 -8.22
C ASP A 280 -17.24 -55.76 -7.82
N ASP A 281 -16.30 -56.20 -8.65
CA ASP A 281 -14.85 -56.09 -8.40
C ASP A 281 -14.29 -54.67 -8.59
N ILE A 282 -15.04 -53.78 -9.25
CA ILE A 282 -14.64 -52.39 -9.54
C ILE A 282 -15.41 -51.39 -8.66
N VAL A 283 -16.70 -51.64 -8.43
CA VAL A 283 -17.62 -50.82 -7.63
C VAL A 283 -18.07 -51.60 -6.40
N THR A 284 -17.62 -51.17 -5.22
CA THR A 284 -17.98 -51.76 -3.92
C THR A 284 -19.26 -51.17 -3.31
N ALA A 285 -19.74 -50.06 -3.86
CA ALA A 285 -20.94 -49.33 -3.41
C ALA A 285 -22.15 -49.57 -4.35
N GLY A 286 -23.26 -48.87 -4.10
CA GLY A 286 -24.35 -48.79 -5.08
C GLY A 286 -24.06 -47.78 -6.20
N TYR A 287 -25.04 -47.57 -7.09
CA TYR A 287 -25.02 -46.49 -8.09
C TYR A 287 -24.59 -45.14 -7.46
N PRO A 288 -23.72 -44.35 -8.14
CA PRO A 288 -23.14 -43.14 -7.57
C PRO A 288 -24.19 -42.12 -7.12
N GLN A 289 -23.82 -41.25 -6.17
CA GLN A 289 -24.59 -40.04 -5.88
C GLN A 289 -24.30 -38.96 -6.93
N ARG A 290 -25.16 -37.95 -7.04
CA ARG A 290 -25.00 -36.88 -8.06
C ARG A 290 -23.65 -36.15 -7.99
N ALA A 291 -23.05 -36.02 -6.79
CA ALA A 291 -21.71 -35.44 -6.62
C ALA A 291 -20.58 -36.39 -7.11
N ASP A 292 -20.85 -37.70 -7.12
CA ASP A 292 -19.92 -38.75 -7.53
C ASP A 292 -20.04 -39.08 -9.05
N TYR A 293 -21.04 -38.58 -9.78
CA TYR A 293 -21.31 -38.92 -11.20
C TYR A 293 -20.13 -38.69 -12.15
N TRP A 294 -19.41 -37.58 -11.96
CA TRP A 294 -18.28 -37.16 -12.80
C TRP A 294 -16.92 -37.66 -12.28
N LYS A 295 -16.91 -38.51 -11.24
CA LYS A 295 -15.68 -39.02 -10.63
C LYS A 295 -15.07 -40.15 -11.44
N PHE A 296 -13.76 -40.12 -11.62
CA PHE A 296 -13.00 -41.20 -12.27
C PHE A 296 -12.42 -42.21 -11.25
N HIS A 297 -12.26 -41.80 -10.00
CA HIS A 297 -11.88 -42.65 -8.87
C HIS A 297 -12.57 -42.15 -7.61
N VAL A 298 -13.03 -43.05 -6.75
CA VAL A 298 -13.53 -42.73 -5.40
C VAL A 298 -13.00 -43.78 -4.42
N PRO A 299 -12.03 -43.44 -3.56
CA PRO A 299 -11.36 -44.39 -2.67
C PRO A 299 -12.35 -45.28 -1.90
N GLY A 300 -12.19 -46.60 -2.04
CA GLY A 300 -13.04 -47.58 -1.37
C GLY A 300 -14.50 -47.69 -1.85
N LYS A 301 -14.91 -46.96 -2.90
CA LYS A 301 -16.24 -47.06 -3.55
C LYS A 301 -16.17 -47.47 -5.03
N PHE A 302 -15.25 -46.87 -5.78
CA PHE A 302 -15.05 -47.07 -7.23
C PHE A 302 -13.56 -46.97 -7.56
N GLN A 303 -12.98 -48.07 -8.03
CA GLN A 303 -11.56 -48.14 -8.38
C GLN A 303 -11.21 -47.40 -9.68
N GLY A 304 -12.21 -46.93 -10.43
CA GLY A 304 -12.03 -46.42 -11.79
C GLY A 304 -12.13 -47.52 -12.83
N PHE A 305 -12.26 -47.12 -14.11
CA PHE A 305 -12.32 -48.07 -15.20
C PHE A 305 -11.88 -47.44 -16.53
N PHE A 306 -11.27 -48.26 -17.40
CA PHE A 306 -10.76 -47.84 -18.70
C PHE A 306 -11.30 -48.75 -19.81
N ILE A 307 -11.78 -48.18 -20.90
CA ILE A 307 -12.44 -48.93 -21.99
C ILE A 307 -11.75 -48.77 -23.35
N ASP A 308 -11.78 -49.86 -24.13
CA ASP A 308 -11.54 -49.82 -25.57
C ASP A 308 -12.78 -49.21 -26.26
N THR A 309 -12.65 -48.02 -26.81
CA THR A 309 -13.73 -47.35 -27.53
C THR A 309 -13.76 -47.73 -29.01
N GLU A 310 -14.78 -47.27 -29.74
CA GLU A 310 -14.82 -47.43 -31.19
C GLU A 310 -13.60 -46.79 -31.88
N GLU A 311 -13.05 -45.71 -31.30
CA GLU A 311 -11.86 -45.01 -31.80
C GLU A 311 -10.56 -45.77 -31.49
N ASN A 312 -10.54 -46.67 -30.51
CA ASN A 312 -9.40 -47.58 -30.27
C ASN A 312 -9.36 -48.72 -31.31
N ASN A 313 -10.45 -49.01 -32.03
CA ASN A 313 -10.56 -50.16 -32.92
C ASN A 313 -9.84 -49.96 -34.27
N CYS A 314 -8.55 -50.26 -34.30
CA CYS A 314 -7.72 -50.19 -35.51
C CYS A 314 -8.03 -51.24 -36.59
N THR A 315 -8.87 -52.25 -36.33
CA THR A 315 -9.38 -53.12 -37.40
C THR A 315 -10.47 -52.43 -38.21
N LYS A 316 -11.31 -51.61 -37.55
CA LYS A 316 -12.34 -50.79 -38.19
C LYS A 316 -11.79 -49.47 -38.74
N TYR A 317 -10.85 -48.85 -38.04
CA TYR A 317 -10.29 -47.54 -38.32
C TYR A 317 -8.75 -47.55 -38.45
N PRO A 318 -8.16 -48.35 -39.35
CA PRO A 318 -6.70 -48.57 -39.38
C PRO A 318 -5.88 -47.27 -39.49
N THR A 319 -6.34 -46.28 -40.25
CA THR A 319 -5.64 -44.99 -40.44
C THR A 319 -5.98 -43.91 -39.42
N THR A 320 -7.04 -44.07 -38.63
CA THR A 320 -7.58 -43.00 -37.75
C THR A 320 -7.84 -43.43 -36.32
N CYS A 321 -7.61 -44.69 -35.96
CA CYS A 321 -7.71 -45.14 -34.58
C CYS A 321 -6.67 -44.45 -33.69
N THR A 322 -7.00 -44.31 -32.41
CA THR A 322 -6.26 -43.49 -31.44
C THR A 322 -6.48 -44.01 -30.03
N GLY A 323 -5.49 -43.82 -29.15
CA GLY A 323 -5.68 -43.93 -27.71
C GLY A 323 -6.17 -42.64 -27.07
N ASP A 324 -6.42 -42.68 -25.77
CA ASP A 324 -6.77 -41.52 -24.94
C ASP A 324 -5.52 -40.75 -24.48
N PHE A 325 -5.63 -39.43 -24.34
CA PHE A 325 -4.60 -38.57 -23.76
C PHE A 325 -5.25 -37.69 -22.69
N VAL A 326 -4.70 -37.71 -21.48
CA VAL A 326 -5.24 -36.93 -20.36
C VAL A 326 -4.67 -35.51 -20.43
N ASP A 327 -5.29 -34.68 -21.26
CA ASP A 327 -4.92 -33.29 -21.48
C ASP A 327 -5.47 -32.34 -20.40
N MET A 328 -4.81 -31.20 -20.24
CA MET A 328 -5.27 -30.06 -19.45
C MET A 328 -6.40 -29.29 -20.18
N PRO A 329 -7.25 -28.52 -19.48
CA PRO A 329 -8.37 -27.82 -20.09
C PRO A 329 -7.95 -26.46 -20.67
N CYS A 330 -8.83 -25.86 -21.48
CA CYS A 330 -8.64 -24.48 -21.95
C CYS A 330 -8.42 -23.52 -20.78
N GLY A 331 -7.39 -22.66 -20.88
CA GLY A 331 -6.98 -21.74 -19.81
C GLY A 331 -5.69 -22.16 -19.10
N TRP A 332 -5.21 -23.39 -19.32
CA TRP A 332 -3.89 -23.86 -18.87
C TRP A 332 -2.91 -23.93 -20.06
N SER A 333 -1.61 -23.92 -19.77
CA SER A 333 -0.58 -24.22 -20.76
C SER A 333 -0.61 -25.70 -21.14
N SER A 334 -0.89 -25.97 -22.41
CA SER A 334 -0.77 -27.31 -23.00
C SER A 334 -0.58 -27.21 -24.50
N TYR A 335 0.61 -27.59 -24.96
CA TYR A 335 0.92 -27.74 -26.39
C TYR A 335 0.67 -29.18 -26.88
N ALA A 336 -0.15 -29.96 -26.17
CA ALA A 336 -0.48 -31.33 -26.52
C ALA A 336 -1.16 -31.45 -27.90
N GLU A 337 -2.29 -30.78 -28.15
CA GLU A 337 -3.00 -30.89 -29.45
C GLU A 337 -2.11 -30.55 -30.68
N PRO A 338 -1.29 -29.47 -30.68
CA PRO A 338 -0.31 -29.22 -31.73
C PRO A 338 0.73 -30.34 -31.90
N ALA A 339 1.27 -30.87 -30.80
CA ALA A 339 2.28 -31.92 -30.83
C ALA A 339 1.70 -33.26 -31.32
N LEU A 340 0.52 -33.63 -30.83
CA LEU A 340 -0.22 -34.82 -31.24
C LEU A 340 -0.45 -34.85 -32.75
N HIS A 341 -0.91 -33.73 -33.31
CA HIS A 341 -1.13 -33.58 -34.75
C HIS A 341 0.16 -33.64 -35.56
N HIS A 342 1.11 -32.73 -35.31
CA HIS A 342 2.27 -32.53 -36.18
C HIS A 342 3.34 -33.63 -36.04
N LEU A 343 3.42 -34.29 -34.88
CA LEU A 343 4.26 -35.47 -34.70
C LEU A 343 3.57 -36.76 -35.21
N ASN A 344 2.32 -36.67 -35.72
CA ASN A 344 1.51 -37.81 -36.16
C ASN A 344 1.41 -38.90 -35.07
N ILE A 345 1.08 -38.48 -33.85
CA ILE A 345 0.88 -39.34 -32.69
C ILE A 345 -0.60 -39.72 -32.60
N SER A 346 -0.88 -41.00 -32.41
CA SER A 346 -2.25 -41.53 -32.36
C SER A 346 -2.84 -41.51 -30.94
N LEU A 347 -2.89 -40.33 -30.35
CA LEU A 347 -3.53 -40.07 -29.06
C LEU A 347 -4.41 -38.81 -29.16
N ARG A 348 -5.44 -38.69 -28.31
CA ARG A 348 -6.40 -37.58 -28.35
C ARG A 348 -7.07 -37.36 -26.99
N GLY A 349 -7.35 -36.10 -26.65
CA GLY A 349 -8.17 -35.74 -25.48
C GLY A 349 -9.66 -36.07 -25.65
N TYR A 350 -10.29 -36.49 -24.55
CA TYR A 350 -11.72 -36.85 -24.50
C TYR A 350 -12.48 -36.32 -23.29
N GLY A 351 -11.85 -35.47 -22.46
CA GLY A 351 -12.50 -34.79 -21.36
C GLY A 351 -13.58 -33.80 -21.82
N ALA A 352 -14.41 -33.35 -20.87
CA ALA A 352 -15.59 -32.54 -21.18
C ALA A 352 -15.28 -31.08 -21.55
N ASN A 353 -14.05 -30.60 -21.31
CA ASN A 353 -13.75 -29.18 -21.21
C ASN A 353 -13.23 -28.59 -22.53
N GLY A 354 -14.17 -28.19 -23.40
CA GLY A 354 -13.88 -27.44 -24.64
C GLY A 354 -13.06 -28.22 -25.68
N PRO A 355 -12.50 -27.55 -26.71
CA PRO A 355 -11.41 -28.07 -27.55
C PRO A 355 -10.06 -27.56 -26.98
N PRO A 356 -9.16 -28.44 -26.47
CA PRO A 356 -8.80 -29.74 -27.06
C PRO A 356 -9.46 -30.99 -26.44
N LYS A 357 -10.46 -30.83 -25.57
CA LYS A 357 -11.09 -31.87 -24.73
C LYS A 357 -10.20 -32.32 -23.56
N GLY A 358 -9.79 -31.34 -22.76
CA GLY A 358 -9.08 -31.57 -21.51
C GLY A 358 -9.98 -32.00 -20.35
N TYR A 359 -9.33 -32.45 -19.29
CA TYR A 359 -9.91 -32.84 -18.01
C TYR A 359 -9.58 -31.76 -16.96
N TRP A 360 -10.38 -31.60 -15.90
CA TRP A 360 -10.02 -30.69 -14.79
C TRP A 360 -8.92 -31.30 -13.92
N ALA A 361 -8.13 -30.50 -13.21
CA ALA A 361 -7.03 -30.97 -12.35
C ALA A 361 -7.46 -32.10 -11.38
N SER A 362 -8.63 -31.97 -10.74
CA SER A 362 -9.19 -33.01 -9.85
C SER A 362 -9.59 -34.28 -10.61
N GLN A 363 -10.05 -34.17 -11.85
CA GLN A 363 -10.30 -35.33 -12.72
C GLN A 363 -8.99 -35.99 -13.16
N MET A 364 -7.94 -35.22 -13.44
CA MET A 364 -6.61 -35.74 -13.80
C MET A 364 -6.00 -36.52 -12.63
N TYR A 365 -6.07 -35.97 -11.42
CA TYR A 365 -5.72 -36.64 -10.16
C TYR A 365 -6.47 -37.97 -10.00
N GLU A 366 -7.80 -37.95 -10.17
CA GLU A 366 -8.63 -39.15 -10.10
C GLU A 366 -8.32 -40.19 -11.19
N ILE A 367 -7.96 -39.76 -12.41
CA ILE A 367 -7.61 -40.67 -13.51
C ILE A 367 -6.26 -41.36 -13.25
N TRP A 368 -5.27 -40.66 -12.67
CA TRP A 368 -3.99 -41.30 -12.29
C TRP A 368 -4.19 -42.30 -11.14
N HIS A 369 -5.02 -41.96 -10.16
CA HIS A 369 -5.42 -42.88 -9.10
C HIS A 369 -6.22 -44.08 -9.62
N ALA A 370 -7.12 -43.89 -10.59
CA ALA A 370 -7.81 -44.98 -11.28
C ALA A 370 -6.84 -45.90 -12.02
N ALA A 371 -5.85 -45.32 -12.71
CA ALA A 371 -4.81 -46.07 -13.41
C ALA A 371 -4.00 -46.92 -12.42
N ASN A 372 -3.63 -46.36 -11.26
CA ASN A 372 -2.97 -47.07 -10.16
C ASN A 372 -3.81 -48.24 -9.63
N ALA A 373 -5.04 -47.96 -9.18
CA ALA A 373 -5.91 -48.96 -8.57
C ALA A 373 -6.23 -50.15 -9.50
N THR A 374 -6.36 -49.90 -10.81
CA THR A 374 -6.73 -50.91 -11.80
C THR A 374 -5.56 -51.47 -12.61
N ARG A 375 -4.33 -50.99 -12.39
CA ARG A 375 -3.14 -51.24 -13.24
C ARG A 375 -3.43 -51.07 -14.74
N ASN A 376 -4.01 -49.92 -15.10
CA ASN A 376 -4.19 -49.50 -16.51
C ASN A 376 -3.10 -48.49 -16.94
N HIS A 377 -2.72 -48.53 -18.21
CA HIS A 377 -1.79 -47.57 -18.78
C HIS A 377 -2.48 -46.22 -18.99
N VAL A 378 -1.80 -45.14 -18.62
CA VAL A 378 -2.25 -43.75 -18.81
C VAL A 378 -1.10 -42.91 -19.35
N ILE A 379 -1.42 -41.91 -20.16
CA ILE A 379 -0.51 -40.83 -20.55
C ILE A 379 -1.21 -39.48 -20.34
N MET A 380 -0.51 -38.55 -19.71
CA MET A 380 -1.07 -37.31 -19.18
C MET A 380 -0.13 -36.13 -19.42
N GLN A 381 -0.67 -34.97 -19.83
CA GLN A 381 0.04 -33.69 -19.66
C GLN A 381 -0.12 -33.30 -18.19
N TYR A 382 0.99 -33.21 -17.44
CA TYR A 382 0.97 -32.79 -16.04
C TYR A 382 2.13 -31.86 -15.72
N PHE A 383 2.29 -31.49 -14.45
CA PHE A 383 3.30 -30.52 -14.00
C PHE A 383 3.96 -30.93 -12.67
N ARG A 384 5.16 -30.42 -12.42
CA ARG A 384 5.87 -30.51 -11.14
C ARG A 384 6.51 -29.15 -10.77
N PRO A 385 6.70 -28.83 -9.46
CA PRO A 385 6.22 -29.58 -8.30
C PRO A 385 4.69 -29.59 -8.19
N SER A 386 4.11 -30.67 -7.68
CA SER A 386 2.67 -30.86 -7.55
C SER A 386 2.35 -32.03 -6.60
N LEU A 387 1.15 -32.04 -6.02
CA LEU A 387 0.76 -33.07 -5.03
C LEU A 387 0.81 -34.49 -5.60
N LEU A 388 0.22 -34.68 -6.79
CA LEU A 388 0.14 -35.99 -7.46
C LEU A 388 1.52 -36.55 -7.84
N TYR A 389 2.44 -35.68 -8.28
CA TYR A 389 3.83 -36.08 -8.57
C TYR A 389 4.55 -36.53 -7.28
N SER A 390 4.36 -35.81 -6.17
CA SER A 390 4.93 -36.15 -4.86
C SER A 390 4.30 -37.40 -4.22
N GLU A 391 3.04 -37.71 -4.51
CA GLU A 391 2.32 -38.86 -3.97
C GLU A 391 2.79 -40.19 -4.58
N PHE A 392 3.12 -40.18 -5.87
CA PHE A 392 3.54 -41.39 -6.61
C PHE A 392 5.05 -41.55 -6.76
N MET A 393 5.86 -40.63 -6.23
CA MET A 393 7.32 -40.78 -6.19
C MET A 393 7.73 -42.06 -5.45
N ASP A 394 8.81 -42.72 -5.90
CA ASP A 394 9.29 -44.00 -5.37
C ASP A 394 8.30 -45.20 -5.51
N THR A 395 7.31 -45.13 -6.41
CA THR A 395 6.30 -46.21 -6.66
C THR A 395 6.28 -46.73 -8.10
N ASP A 396 5.61 -47.87 -8.34
CA ASP A 396 5.26 -48.38 -9.69
C ASP A 396 4.59 -47.32 -10.57
N PHE A 397 3.85 -46.37 -9.98
CA PHE A 397 3.09 -45.33 -10.67
C PHE A 397 3.78 -43.95 -10.68
N GLU A 398 5.08 -43.92 -10.35
CA GLU A 398 5.94 -42.74 -10.47
C GLU A 398 5.84 -42.11 -11.86
N MET A 399 5.62 -40.79 -11.88
CA MET A 399 5.43 -40.00 -13.09
C MET A 399 6.73 -39.87 -13.89
N THR A 400 6.89 -40.74 -14.90
CA THR A 400 8.07 -40.77 -15.75
C THR A 400 7.86 -39.91 -16.99
N ARG A 401 8.73 -38.90 -17.19
CA ARG A 401 8.66 -37.94 -18.31
C ARG A 401 8.86 -38.66 -19.66
N VAL A 402 8.05 -38.30 -20.65
CA VAL A 402 8.20 -38.71 -22.05
C VAL A 402 8.99 -37.64 -22.79
N ASP A 403 10.16 -38.01 -23.31
CA ASP A 403 11.02 -37.11 -24.07
C ASP A 403 10.32 -36.70 -25.39
N LEU A 404 9.99 -35.42 -25.49
CA LEU A 404 9.43 -34.75 -26.67
C LEU A 404 10.56 -34.15 -27.54
N PRO A 405 10.30 -33.46 -28.67
CA PRO A 405 11.35 -32.73 -29.38
C PRO A 405 11.88 -31.59 -28.50
N ALA A 406 13.20 -31.48 -28.33
CA ALA A 406 13.78 -30.51 -27.39
C ALA A 406 13.40 -29.05 -27.71
N THR A 407 13.16 -28.23 -26.68
CA THR A 407 12.74 -26.83 -26.85
C THR A 407 13.81 -26.03 -27.58
N THR A 408 13.40 -25.24 -28.58
CA THR A 408 14.27 -24.32 -29.31
C THR A 408 13.66 -22.93 -29.39
N LEU A 409 14.49 -21.91 -29.60
CA LEU A 409 14.01 -20.54 -29.80
C LEU A 409 13.09 -20.41 -31.02
N GLN A 410 13.33 -21.20 -32.09
CA GLN A 410 12.43 -21.27 -33.24
C GLN A 410 11.07 -21.86 -32.85
N CYS A 411 11.04 -22.87 -31.97
CA CYS A 411 9.80 -23.45 -31.47
C CYS A 411 8.99 -22.47 -30.61
N GLU A 412 9.57 -21.86 -29.57
CA GLU A 412 8.83 -20.88 -28.75
C GLU A 412 8.34 -19.67 -29.57
N GLN A 413 9.06 -19.29 -30.64
CA GLN A 413 8.60 -18.24 -31.57
C GLN A 413 7.46 -18.68 -32.51
N ASN A 414 7.27 -19.99 -32.72
CA ASN A 414 6.21 -20.55 -33.58
C ASN A 414 5.05 -21.20 -32.79
N ARG A 415 5.19 -21.39 -31.47
CA ARG A 415 4.13 -21.85 -30.57
C ARG A 415 2.93 -20.89 -30.62
N ARG A 416 1.72 -21.43 -30.72
CA ARG A 416 0.48 -20.63 -30.76
C ARG A 416 0.15 -20.08 -29.37
N ARG A 417 -0.38 -18.86 -29.32
CA ARG A 417 -0.79 -18.21 -28.06
C ARG A 417 -1.97 -18.96 -27.45
N ASP A 418 -2.06 -18.97 -26.13
CA ASP A 418 -3.05 -19.73 -25.36
C ASP A 418 -4.49 -19.37 -25.74
N HIS A 419 -4.75 -18.07 -25.94
CA HIS A 419 -6.03 -17.56 -26.44
C HIS A 419 -6.40 -18.14 -27.82
N ASP A 420 -5.43 -18.28 -28.74
CA ASP A 420 -5.68 -18.80 -30.09
C ASP A 420 -5.90 -20.32 -30.08
N ARG A 421 -5.16 -21.07 -29.24
CA ARG A 421 -5.35 -22.51 -29.04
C ARG A 421 -6.76 -22.83 -28.54
N CYS A 422 -7.26 -22.03 -27.60
CA CYS A 422 -8.53 -22.24 -26.90
C CYS A 422 -9.76 -21.66 -27.64
N ASN A 423 -9.58 -20.89 -28.71
CA ASN A 423 -10.69 -20.24 -29.41
C ASN A 423 -11.46 -21.24 -30.30
N PRO A 424 -12.73 -21.59 -30.00
CA PRO A 424 -13.49 -22.57 -30.78
C PRO A 424 -13.93 -22.08 -32.17
N ASP A 425 -13.84 -20.77 -32.45
CA ASP A 425 -14.22 -20.19 -33.75
C ASP A 425 -13.11 -20.34 -34.82
N LEU A 426 -11.88 -20.68 -34.41
CA LEU A 426 -10.75 -20.90 -35.32
C LEU A 426 -10.74 -22.34 -35.86
N SER A 427 -10.30 -22.50 -37.11
CA SER A 427 -10.10 -23.84 -37.70
C SER A 427 -9.07 -24.66 -36.93
N LEU A 428 -9.12 -25.99 -37.07
CA LEU A 428 -8.20 -26.89 -36.39
C LEU A 428 -6.73 -26.55 -36.70
N GLU A 429 -6.46 -26.25 -37.97
CA GLU A 429 -5.17 -25.82 -38.50
C GLU A 429 -4.73 -24.46 -37.92
N GLU A 430 -5.65 -23.51 -37.72
CA GLU A 430 -5.35 -22.22 -37.09
C GLU A 430 -5.09 -22.33 -35.58
N ARG A 431 -5.81 -23.20 -34.85
CA ARG A 431 -5.57 -23.43 -33.40
C ARG A 431 -4.24 -24.14 -33.17
N ILE A 432 -3.91 -25.11 -34.03
CA ILE A 432 -2.67 -25.91 -33.98
C ILE A 432 -1.44 -25.11 -34.44
N GLY A 433 -1.54 -24.36 -35.55
CA GLY A 433 -0.45 -23.54 -36.06
C GLY A 433 0.68 -24.31 -36.75
N SER A 434 1.89 -23.74 -36.72
CA SER A 434 3.05 -24.23 -37.48
C SER A 434 3.67 -25.50 -36.88
N PRO A 435 4.11 -26.48 -37.68
CA PRO A 435 4.89 -27.63 -37.19
C PRO A 435 6.24 -27.22 -36.59
N ASP A 436 6.76 -26.03 -36.92
CA ASP A 436 7.96 -25.48 -36.28
C ASP A 436 7.75 -25.20 -34.77
N GLY A 437 6.50 -24.96 -34.35
CA GLY A 437 6.12 -24.66 -32.96
C GLY A 437 5.98 -25.89 -32.06
N VAL A 438 6.56 -27.03 -32.45
CA VAL A 438 6.30 -28.33 -31.85
C VAL A 438 7.54 -28.85 -31.14
N CYS A 439 7.54 -28.67 -29.82
CA CYS A 439 8.60 -29.09 -28.92
C CYS A 439 8.04 -29.26 -27.49
N GLU A 440 8.85 -29.87 -26.63
CA GLU A 440 8.60 -29.98 -25.19
C GLU A 440 8.50 -28.61 -24.51
N GLU A 441 7.81 -28.59 -23.36
CA GLU A 441 7.87 -27.49 -22.42
C GLU A 441 9.29 -27.45 -21.81
N ALA A 442 9.99 -26.31 -21.94
CA ALA A 442 11.25 -26.11 -21.25
C ALA A 442 10.98 -25.95 -19.73
N PRO A 443 11.82 -26.52 -18.86
CA PRO A 443 11.82 -26.19 -17.44
C PRO A 443 11.96 -24.67 -17.24
N GLU A 444 10.98 -24.05 -16.59
CA GLU A 444 10.95 -22.60 -16.35
C GLU A 444 11.13 -22.26 -14.88
N VAL A 445 11.91 -21.20 -14.60
CA VAL A 445 12.04 -20.70 -13.23
C VAL A 445 10.77 -19.92 -12.91
N LEU A 446 9.93 -20.45 -12.02
CA LEU A 446 8.62 -19.87 -11.72
C LEU A 446 8.77 -18.42 -11.23
N GLN A 447 7.91 -17.56 -11.76
CA GLN A 447 8.02 -16.11 -11.59
C GLN A 447 6.99 -15.58 -10.59
N LYS A 448 7.40 -14.59 -9.80
CA LYS A 448 6.56 -13.74 -8.96
C LYS A 448 6.14 -12.51 -9.77
N VAL A 449 4.86 -12.15 -9.72
CA VAL A 449 4.31 -10.95 -10.37
C VAL A 449 3.94 -9.93 -9.29
N PHE A 450 4.39 -8.70 -9.44
CA PHE A 450 4.16 -7.60 -8.51
C PHE A 450 3.42 -6.45 -9.18
N SER A 451 2.38 -5.94 -8.54
CA SER A 451 1.75 -4.67 -8.89
C SER A 451 2.69 -3.51 -8.60
N THR A 452 2.81 -2.54 -9.51
CA THR A 452 3.62 -1.32 -9.26
C THR A 452 3.12 -0.52 -8.05
N ALA A 453 1.84 -0.67 -7.71
CA ALA A 453 1.29 -0.07 -6.50
C ALA A 453 1.86 -0.65 -5.21
N LEU A 454 2.28 -1.93 -5.15
CA LEU A 454 2.84 -2.54 -3.94
C LEU A 454 4.04 -1.73 -3.46
N ARG A 455 4.97 -1.43 -4.38
CA ARG A 455 6.15 -0.63 -4.07
C ARG A 455 5.79 0.81 -3.70
N GLU A 456 4.76 1.40 -4.31
CA GLU A 456 4.34 2.75 -3.96
C GLU A 456 3.76 2.83 -2.55
N ILE A 457 2.95 1.85 -2.12
CA ILE A 457 2.33 1.82 -0.77
C ILE A 457 3.27 1.35 0.34
N THR A 458 4.40 0.70 0.03
CA THR A 458 5.38 0.26 1.03
C THR A 458 6.63 1.13 1.09
N MET A 459 7.08 1.66 -0.05
CA MET A 459 8.41 2.26 -0.26
C MET A 459 8.37 3.60 -1.01
N GLY A 460 7.19 4.18 -1.28
CA GLY A 460 7.06 5.45 -1.98
C GLY A 460 7.81 6.61 -1.29
N ASP A 461 8.24 7.61 -2.06
CA ASP A 461 8.99 8.78 -1.54
C ASP A 461 8.16 9.68 -0.60
N HIS A 462 6.84 9.48 -0.58
CA HIS A 462 5.91 10.17 0.32
C HIS A 462 5.76 9.46 1.69
N ILE A 463 6.32 8.26 1.84
CA ILE A 463 6.29 7.47 3.08
C ILE A 463 7.62 7.69 3.83
N PRO A 464 7.60 8.27 5.05
CA PRO A 464 8.81 8.48 5.84
C PRO A 464 9.58 7.17 6.05
N ASP A 465 10.91 7.21 6.01
CA ASP A 465 11.76 6.01 6.08
C ASP A 465 11.44 5.10 7.27
N ALA A 466 11.01 5.67 8.40
CA ALA A 466 10.60 4.96 9.61
C ALA A 466 9.26 4.18 9.49
N LEU A 467 8.35 4.64 8.62
CA LEU A 467 7.03 4.04 8.36
C LEU A 467 6.99 3.15 7.11
N ARG A 468 8.07 3.09 6.33
CA ARG A 468 8.17 2.16 5.20
C ARG A 468 7.93 0.72 5.66
N SER A 469 7.15 -0.02 4.87
CA SER A 469 6.77 -1.40 5.19
C SER A 469 7.81 -2.38 4.66
N PRO A 470 8.22 -3.40 5.44
CA PRO A 470 9.21 -4.38 5.00
C PRO A 470 8.69 -5.31 3.89
N ALA A 471 7.38 -5.30 3.62
CA ALA A 471 6.73 -6.33 2.82
C ALA A 471 7.31 -6.47 1.41
N TYR A 472 7.55 -5.35 0.72
CA TYR A 472 8.13 -5.36 -0.62
C TYR A 472 9.54 -5.96 -0.65
N ASP A 473 10.42 -5.53 0.25
CA ASP A 473 11.79 -6.06 0.32
C ASP A 473 11.81 -7.55 0.68
N ALA A 474 10.95 -7.98 1.60
CA ALA A 474 10.82 -9.38 1.98
C ALA A 474 10.27 -10.23 0.83
N LEU A 475 9.18 -9.80 0.19
CA LEU A 475 8.54 -10.50 -0.93
C LEU A 475 9.44 -10.59 -2.18
N VAL A 476 10.19 -9.54 -2.49
CA VAL A 476 11.14 -9.55 -3.62
C VAL A 476 12.31 -10.50 -3.35
N LYS A 477 12.85 -10.52 -2.12
CA LYS A 477 13.95 -11.42 -1.72
C LYS A 477 13.52 -12.88 -1.53
N PHE A 478 12.30 -13.13 -1.05
CA PHE A 478 11.81 -14.46 -0.69
C PHE A 478 11.93 -15.45 -1.86
N GLN A 479 12.56 -16.59 -1.59
CA GLN A 479 12.67 -17.71 -2.52
C GLN A 479 12.48 -19.03 -1.78
N ILE A 480 11.78 -19.97 -2.41
CA ILE A 480 11.62 -21.34 -1.94
C ILE A 480 12.05 -22.29 -3.06
N SER A 481 12.74 -23.37 -2.72
CA SER A 481 13.27 -24.36 -3.68
C SER A 481 12.37 -25.59 -3.78
N ASP A 482 12.50 -26.32 -4.88
CA ASP A 482 11.61 -27.46 -5.19
C ASP A 482 11.65 -28.52 -4.09
N LEU A 483 12.84 -28.80 -3.54
CA LEU A 483 13.04 -29.73 -2.41
C LEU A 483 12.29 -29.31 -1.13
N GLN A 484 12.04 -28.01 -0.93
CA GLN A 484 11.31 -27.49 0.22
C GLN A 484 9.79 -27.61 0.01
N VAL A 485 9.30 -27.31 -1.20
CA VAL A 485 7.90 -27.54 -1.59
C VAL A 485 7.57 -29.04 -1.59
N GLU A 486 8.44 -29.88 -2.13
CA GLU A 486 8.26 -31.33 -2.14
C GLU A 486 8.27 -31.90 -0.71
N SER A 487 9.13 -31.39 0.18
CA SER A 487 9.12 -31.76 1.61
C SER A 487 7.80 -31.41 2.30
N LEU A 488 7.18 -30.26 1.98
CA LEU A 488 5.85 -29.88 2.46
C LEU A 488 4.76 -30.81 1.92
N LEU A 489 4.75 -31.07 0.61
CA LEU A 489 3.78 -31.96 -0.04
C LEU A 489 3.90 -33.40 0.53
N ARG A 490 5.13 -33.94 0.62
CA ARG A 490 5.43 -35.28 1.16
C ARG A 490 4.97 -35.43 2.62
N ARG A 491 5.15 -34.40 3.47
CA ARG A 491 4.61 -34.37 4.84
C ARG A 491 3.08 -34.36 4.87
N TRP A 492 2.44 -33.64 3.95
CA TRP A 492 0.98 -33.59 3.87
C TRP A 492 0.37 -34.92 3.38
N ILE A 493 0.99 -35.57 2.39
CA ILE A 493 0.69 -36.95 1.98
C ILE A 493 0.80 -37.91 3.18
N GLN A 494 1.90 -37.84 3.94
CA GLN A 494 2.09 -38.65 5.17
C GLN A 494 1.03 -38.39 6.26
N SER A 495 0.41 -37.22 6.26
CA SER A 495 -0.71 -36.89 7.18
C SER A 495 -2.09 -37.33 6.66
N GLY A 496 -2.15 -38.05 5.53
CA GLY A 496 -3.39 -38.59 4.96
C GLY A 496 -4.15 -37.63 4.05
N LEU A 497 -3.46 -36.65 3.44
CA LEU A 497 -4.03 -35.65 2.51
C LEU A 497 -5.20 -34.82 3.05
N ASP A 498 -5.32 -34.75 4.38
CA ASP A 498 -6.41 -34.01 5.01
C ASP A 498 -6.19 -32.51 4.81
N VAL A 499 -7.12 -31.83 4.14
CA VAL A 499 -7.14 -30.37 3.97
C VAL A 499 -6.91 -29.62 5.29
N ARG A 500 -7.28 -30.24 6.41
CA ARG A 500 -7.11 -29.73 7.77
C ARG A 500 -5.65 -29.78 8.27
N THR A 501 -4.90 -30.84 7.96
CA THR A 501 -3.50 -31.00 8.40
C THR A 501 -2.53 -30.17 7.57
N SER A 502 -2.91 -29.77 6.35
CA SER A 502 -2.09 -28.92 5.46
C SER A 502 -1.51 -27.67 6.16
N ARG A 503 -2.35 -26.95 6.93
CA ARG A 503 -1.95 -25.78 7.72
C ARG A 503 -0.94 -26.11 8.82
N VAL A 504 -1.12 -27.27 9.47
CA VAL A 504 -0.21 -27.77 10.51
C VAL A 504 1.14 -28.14 9.89
N VAL A 505 1.14 -28.83 8.75
CA VAL A 505 2.36 -29.20 8.00
C VAL A 505 3.15 -27.95 7.58
N VAL A 506 2.48 -26.94 7.03
CA VAL A 506 3.12 -25.66 6.69
C VAL A 506 3.66 -24.95 7.95
N CYS A 507 2.91 -24.94 9.05
CA CYS A 507 3.36 -24.30 10.29
C CYS A 507 4.57 -24.99 10.94
N ASP A 508 4.55 -26.31 11.03
CA ASP A 508 5.66 -27.07 11.61
C ASP A 508 6.92 -26.97 10.72
N TRP A 509 6.76 -26.98 9.39
CA TRP A 509 7.86 -26.68 8.47
C TRP A 509 8.42 -25.26 8.67
N ILE A 510 7.56 -24.25 8.85
CA ILE A 510 7.97 -22.86 9.14
C ILE A 510 8.80 -22.80 10.42
N VAL A 511 8.36 -23.46 11.50
CA VAL A 511 9.07 -23.49 12.79
C VAL A 511 10.43 -24.20 12.66
N GLU A 512 10.50 -25.30 11.92
CA GLU A 512 11.75 -26.04 11.66
C GLU A 512 12.75 -25.29 10.76
N ASN A 513 12.26 -24.45 9.83
CA ASN A 513 13.08 -23.78 8.80
C ASN A 513 13.23 -22.26 9.04
N MET A 514 12.77 -21.74 10.17
CA MET A 514 12.77 -20.31 10.48
C MET A 514 14.18 -19.70 10.38
N ASP A 515 15.14 -20.27 11.10
CA ASP A 515 16.53 -19.79 11.20
C ASP A 515 17.32 -19.93 9.89
N SER A 516 17.06 -21.00 9.13
CA SER A 516 17.81 -21.36 7.92
C SER A 516 17.25 -20.76 6.64
N VAL A 517 15.94 -20.48 6.58
CA VAL A 517 15.23 -20.07 5.35
C VAL A 517 14.54 -18.73 5.51
N LEU A 518 13.84 -18.45 6.61
CA LEU A 518 12.99 -17.26 6.71
C LEU A 518 13.74 -16.00 7.19
N TYR A 519 14.62 -16.12 8.18
CA TYR A 519 15.43 -14.99 8.66
C TYR A 519 16.27 -14.29 7.55
N PRO A 520 16.89 -15.00 6.58
CA PRO A 520 17.56 -14.37 5.44
C PRO A 520 16.70 -13.44 4.57
N PHE A 521 15.37 -13.56 4.62
CA PHE A 521 14.44 -12.70 3.87
C PHE A 521 13.92 -11.49 4.68
N ILE A 522 14.18 -11.45 5.99
CA ILE A 522 13.85 -10.29 6.84
C ILE A 522 14.77 -9.12 6.47
N PRO A 523 14.25 -7.95 6.08
CA PRO A 523 15.09 -6.79 5.76
C PRO A 523 15.77 -6.24 7.02
N GLU A 524 16.95 -5.63 6.86
CA GLU A 524 17.71 -5.09 8.00
C GLU A 524 16.91 -4.06 8.79
N GLY A 525 16.93 -4.18 10.13
CA GLY A 525 16.22 -3.29 11.04
C GLY A 525 14.73 -3.60 11.26
N TYR A 526 14.24 -4.77 10.82
CA TYR A 526 12.88 -5.25 11.10
C TYR A 526 12.90 -6.51 11.99
N PRO A 527 11.82 -6.79 12.78
CA PRO A 527 10.61 -5.99 12.95
C PRO A 527 10.85 -4.68 13.71
N ARG A 528 10.33 -3.58 13.18
CA ARG A 528 10.42 -2.26 13.82
C ARG A 528 9.42 -2.13 14.95
N LYS A 529 9.89 -1.71 16.12
CA LYS A 529 9.06 -1.53 17.31
C LYS A 529 8.84 -0.02 17.57
N PRO A 530 7.61 0.46 17.80
CA PRO A 530 7.42 1.84 18.25
C PRO A 530 8.09 2.05 19.61
N ALA A 531 8.72 3.19 19.82
CA ALA A 531 9.44 3.49 21.06
C ALA A 531 8.48 3.41 22.27
N ALA A 532 8.73 2.45 23.18
CA ALA A 532 7.82 2.12 24.29
C ALA A 532 7.56 3.29 25.26
N ASN A 533 8.52 4.21 25.37
CA ASN A 533 8.27 5.58 25.79
C ASN A 533 8.61 6.49 24.60
N PRO A 534 7.79 7.49 24.25
CA PRO A 534 8.24 8.54 23.35
C PRO A 534 9.42 9.25 24.01
N THR A 535 10.60 9.16 23.40
CA THR A 535 11.80 9.83 23.89
C THR A 535 11.55 11.33 23.89
N THR A 536 11.47 11.93 25.08
CA THR A 536 11.29 13.37 25.24
C THR A 536 12.60 14.08 24.95
N ALA A 537 12.94 14.13 23.65
CA ALA A 537 14.11 14.78 23.09
C ALA A 537 14.24 16.20 23.65
N SER A 538 15.27 16.43 24.46
CA SER A 538 15.45 17.65 25.26
C SER A 538 14.24 17.98 26.17
N THR A 539 13.92 17.07 27.09
CA THR A 539 12.99 17.33 28.22
C THR A 539 13.34 18.65 28.94
N GLU A 540 14.62 18.99 28.99
CA GLU A 540 15.17 20.25 29.52
C GLU A 540 14.76 21.49 28.70
N LEU A 541 14.71 21.40 27.36
CA LEU A 541 14.31 22.51 26.48
C LEU A 541 12.80 22.75 26.54
N TYR A 542 12.00 21.67 26.64
CA TYR A 542 10.58 21.75 26.92
C TYR A 542 10.31 22.33 28.33
N ALA A 543 11.02 21.88 29.37
CA ALA A 543 10.88 22.42 30.72
C ALA A 543 11.29 23.90 30.83
N THR A 544 12.37 24.32 30.16
CA THR A 544 12.83 25.72 30.17
C THR A 544 11.91 26.63 29.37
N SER A 545 11.42 26.23 28.20
CA SER A 545 10.44 27.03 27.44
C SER A 545 9.11 27.20 28.20
N ILE A 546 8.59 26.14 28.84
CA ILE A 546 7.44 26.21 29.77
C ILE A 546 7.73 27.21 30.91
N ALA A 547 8.90 27.16 31.55
CA ALA A 547 9.25 28.04 32.65
C ALA A 547 9.33 29.53 32.23
N VAL A 548 9.92 29.83 31.05
CA VAL A 548 10.01 31.20 30.53
C VAL A 548 8.63 31.71 30.11
N ALA A 549 7.77 30.87 29.53
CA ALA A 549 6.39 31.22 29.22
C ALA A 549 5.56 31.52 30.50
N ALA A 550 5.74 30.74 31.58
CA ALA A 550 5.10 31.03 32.86
C ALA A 550 5.54 32.39 33.43
N ILE A 551 6.82 32.73 33.32
CA ILE A 551 7.35 34.05 33.72
C ILE A 551 6.73 35.18 32.86
N ALA A 552 6.57 34.98 31.56
CA ALA A 552 5.92 35.96 30.67
C ALA A 552 4.43 36.19 31.01
N ILE A 553 3.68 35.12 31.35
CA ILE A 553 2.29 35.23 31.83
C ILE A 553 2.24 36.03 33.15
N VAL A 554 3.06 35.67 34.14
CA VAL A 554 3.08 36.34 35.45
C VAL A 554 3.51 37.81 35.33
N ALA A 555 4.53 38.10 34.52
CA ALA A 555 4.96 39.48 34.24
C ALA A 555 3.83 40.30 33.58
N SER A 556 3.15 39.74 32.56
CA SER A 556 2.03 40.41 31.89
C SER A 556 0.87 40.72 32.85
N LEU A 557 0.51 39.76 33.72
CA LEU A 557 -0.53 39.93 34.74
C LEU A 557 -0.15 40.99 35.79
N LEU A 558 1.09 40.96 36.30
CA LEU A 558 1.58 41.96 37.26
C LEU A 558 1.61 43.37 36.64
N VAL A 559 2.13 43.52 35.42
CA VAL A 559 2.17 44.80 34.70
C VAL A 559 0.76 45.32 34.40
N SER A 560 -0.20 44.43 34.12
CA SER A 560 -1.62 44.79 33.97
C SER A 560 -2.22 45.29 35.28
N ALA A 561 -1.99 44.58 36.40
CA ALA A 561 -2.44 45.00 37.73
C ALA A 561 -1.81 46.34 38.17
N PHE A 562 -0.50 46.53 37.96
CA PHE A 562 0.18 47.82 38.21
C PHE A 562 -0.37 48.94 37.33
N THR A 563 -0.64 48.67 36.05
CA THR A 563 -1.24 49.66 35.13
C THR A 563 -2.64 50.07 35.57
N TYR A 564 -3.44 49.13 36.07
CA TYR A 564 -4.77 49.42 36.62
C TYR A 564 -4.70 50.18 37.96
N ALA A 565 -3.82 49.79 38.88
CA ALA A 565 -3.62 50.49 40.15
C ALA A 565 -3.11 51.93 39.94
N LEU A 566 -2.17 52.11 39.01
CA LEU A 566 -1.57 53.41 38.68
C LEU A 566 -2.37 54.21 37.64
N ARG A 567 -3.62 53.81 37.29
CA ARG A 567 -4.44 54.44 36.25
C ARG A 567 -4.66 55.96 36.38
N ASN A 568 -4.47 56.51 37.58
CA ASN A 568 -4.58 57.94 37.88
C ASN A 568 -3.26 58.72 37.67
N LYS A 569 -2.11 58.05 37.50
CA LYS A 569 -0.79 58.68 37.28
C LYS A 569 -0.76 59.38 35.92
N SER A 570 -0.20 60.58 35.87
CA SER A 570 -0.20 61.44 34.68
C SER A 570 0.34 60.76 33.41
N SER A 571 1.40 59.95 33.52
CA SER A 571 2.00 59.18 32.43
C SER A 571 1.05 58.14 31.82
N ILE A 572 0.19 57.50 32.62
CA ILE A 572 -0.78 56.49 32.17
C ILE A 572 -2.07 57.16 31.66
N VAL A 573 -2.50 58.26 32.28
CA VAL A 573 -3.64 59.06 31.81
C VAL A 573 -3.39 59.60 30.40
N MET A 574 -2.18 60.09 30.09
CA MET A 574 -1.82 60.57 28.75
C MET A 574 -1.83 59.46 27.69
N ALA A 575 -1.57 58.21 28.07
CA ALA A 575 -1.61 57.06 27.15
C ALA A 575 -3.04 56.53 26.85
N LYS A 576 -4.09 57.12 27.43
CA LYS A 576 -5.50 56.68 27.38
C LYS A 576 -5.67 55.19 27.81
N HIS A 577 -5.81 54.92 29.12
CA HIS A 577 -5.91 53.58 29.73
C HIS A 577 -6.56 52.44 28.91
N GLY A 578 -7.70 52.65 28.25
CA GLY A 578 -8.38 51.62 27.46
C GLY A 578 -7.54 51.09 26.30
N PHE A 579 -6.73 51.96 25.66
CA PHE A 579 -5.77 51.59 24.63
C PHE A 579 -4.69 50.64 25.17
N LEU A 580 -4.15 50.99 26.34
CA LEU A 580 -3.09 50.25 27.01
C LEU A 580 -3.58 48.87 27.49
N GLY A 581 -4.86 48.77 27.81
CA GLY A 581 -5.53 47.50 28.14
C GLY A 581 -5.61 46.50 26.97
N PHE A 582 -5.79 46.96 25.73
CA PHE A 582 -5.77 46.06 24.56
C PHE A 582 -4.40 45.43 24.34
N ILE A 583 -3.33 46.23 24.41
CA ILE A 583 -1.95 45.73 24.31
C ILE A 583 -1.66 44.73 25.44
N LEU A 584 -2.00 45.06 26.70
CA LEU A 584 -1.80 44.15 27.83
C LEU A 584 -2.59 42.85 27.70
N PHE A 585 -3.81 42.91 27.19
CA PHE A 585 -4.60 41.70 26.93
C PHE A 585 -4.00 40.88 25.78
N GLY A 586 -3.54 41.53 24.69
CA GLY A 586 -2.80 40.89 23.60
C GLY A 586 -1.54 40.16 24.09
N LEU A 587 -0.73 40.80 24.94
CA LEU A 587 0.44 40.19 25.59
C LEU A 587 0.08 38.98 26.47
N ILE A 588 -1.03 39.05 27.22
CA ILE A 588 -1.52 37.91 28.03
C ILE A 588 -1.92 36.75 27.09
N LEU A 589 -2.66 37.01 26.01
CA LEU A 589 -3.03 35.97 25.04
C LEU A 589 -1.78 35.37 24.37
N LEU A 590 -0.83 36.20 23.93
CA LEU A 590 0.42 35.74 23.31
C LEU A 590 1.26 34.89 24.28
N SER A 591 1.31 35.27 25.56
CA SER A 591 1.98 34.47 26.60
C SER A 591 1.32 33.10 26.83
N ILE A 592 -0.02 33.04 26.78
CA ILE A 592 -0.78 31.78 26.88
C ILE A 592 -0.56 30.91 25.63
N GLY A 593 -0.60 31.52 24.43
CA GLY A 593 -0.30 30.81 23.17
C GLY A 593 1.13 30.28 23.11
N SER A 594 2.08 31.02 23.69
CA SER A 594 3.46 30.58 23.87
C SER A 594 3.56 29.35 24.78
N MET A 595 2.91 29.37 25.95
CA MET A 595 2.84 28.22 26.86
C MET A 595 2.22 26.99 26.16
N LEU A 596 1.10 27.17 25.47
CA LEU A 596 0.42 26.11 24.71
C LEU A 596 1.21 25.59 23.49
N THR A 597 2.33 26.24 23.14
CA THR A 597 3.27 25.76 22.11
C THR A 597 4.37 24.86 22.71
N ALA A 598 4.61 24.91 24.02
CA ALA A 598 5.58 24.05 24.73
C ALA A 598 4.91 22.96 25.62
N VAL A 599 3.61 23.08 25.91
CA VAL A 599 2.83 21.98 26.51
C VAL A 599 2.59 20.88 25.46
N PRO A 600 2.59 19.58 25.83
CA PRO A 600 2.29 18.49 24.89
C PRO A 600 1.02 18.72 24.05
N PRO A 601 1.08 18.43 22.74
CA PRO A 601 0.02 18.76 21.81
C PRO A 601 -1.23 17.89 22.04
N THR A 602 -2.39 18.55 21.95
CA THR A 602 -3.73 17.96 21.90
C THR A 602 -4.53 18.81 20.91
N ASP A 603 -5.56 18.29 20.25
CA ASP A 603 -6.25 19.06 19.20
C ASP A 603 -6.83 20.40 19.73
N VAL A 604 -7.28 20.40 20.99
CA VAL A 604 -7.71 21.61 21.68
C VAL A 604 -6.55 22.60 21.87
N ASN A 605 -5.36 22.14 22.29
CA ASN A 605 -4.16 22.99 22.40
C ASN A 605 -3.68 23.47 21.03
N CYS A 606 -3.74 22.63 20.00
CA CYS A 606 -3.32 22.91 18.63
C CYS A 606 -4.17 24.02 17.99
N ILE A 607 -5.49 23.99 18.19
CA ILE A 607 -6.40 25.08 17.79
C ILE A 607 -6.18 26.32 18.69
N ALA A 608 -6.12 26.14 20.01
CA ALA A 608 -6.03 27.24 20.96
C ALA A 608 -4.76 28.10 20.77
N ARG A 609 -3.58 27.48 20.59
CA ARG A 609 -2.33 28.24 20.36
C ARG A 609 -2.41 29.11 19.10
N VAL A 610 -3.04 28.61 18.02
CA VAL A 610 -3.19 29.33 16.74
C VAL A 610 -4.04 30.58 16.91
N TYR A 611 -5.13 30.48 17.70
CA TYR A 611 -5.96 31.62 18.08
C TYR A 611 -5.22 32.59 19.00
N PHE A 612 -4.64 32.10 20.10
CA PHE A 612 -4.01 32.95 21.11
C PHE A 612 -2.80 33.73 20.57
N ILE A 613 -1.96 33.14 19.70
CA ILE A 613 -0.83 33.83 19.08
C ILE A 613 -1.32 34.89 18.08
N ASN A 614 -2.23 34.55 17.16
CA ASN A 614 -2.67 35.50 16.12
C ASN A 614 -3.56 36.62 16.65
N ILE A 615 -4.48 36.32 17.57
CA ILE A 615 -5.33 37.33 18.22
C ILE A 615 -4.48 38.16 19.19
N GLY A 616 -3.49 37.55 19.86
CA GLY A 616 -2.50 38.25 20.69
C GLY A 616 -1.74 39.32 19.91
N TYR A 617 -1.07 38.95 18.82
CA TYR A 617 -0.37 39.90 17.95
C TYR A 617 -1.32 40.91 17.29
N ALA A 618 -2.55 40.54 16.91
CA ALA A 618 -3.51 41.51 16.40
C ALA A 618 -3.89 42.56 17.46
N LEU A 619 -4.14 42.14 18.70
CA LEU A 619 -4.48 43.03 19.82
C LEU A 619 -3.30 43.82 20.39
N GLU A 620 -2.07 43.44 20.05
CA GLU A 620 -0.87 44.23 20.31
C GLU A 620 -0.58 45.23 19.17
N LEU A 621 -0.43 44.74 17.93
CA LEU A 621 0.08 45.51 16.79
C LEU A 621 -0.95 46.47 16.20
N VAL A 622 -2.23 46.08 16.11
CA VAL A 622 -3.26 46.94 15.50
C VAL A 622 -3.47 48.24 16.31
N PRO A 623 -3.57 48.23 17.65
CA PRO A 623 -3.59 49.49 18.40
C PRO A 623 -2.36 50.35 18.11
N LEU A 624 -1.15 49.77 18.06
CA LEU A 624 0.09 50.51 17.82
C LEU A 624 0.10 51.20 16.45
N VAL A 625 -0.38 50.52 15.41
CA VAL A 625 -0.63 51.11 14.08
C VAL A 625 -1.61 52.27 14.17
N VAL A 626 -2.80 52.04 14.73
CA VAL A 626 -3.88 53.05 14.80
C VAL A 626 -3.45 54.28 15.61
N ARG A 627 -2.74 54.10 16.73
CA ARG A 627 -2.21 55.22 17.53
C ARG A 627 -1.06 55.94 16.86
N SER A 628 -0.17 55.24 16.15
CA SER A 628 0.92 55.86 15.39
C SER A 628 0.39 56.71 14.23
N ALA A 629 -0.65 56.23 13.54
CA ALA A 629 -1.37 56.98 12.52
C ALA A 629 -2.11 58.20 13.11
N ALA A 630 -2.84 58.01 14.22
CA ALA A 630 -3.55 59.10 14.89
C ALA A 630 -2.60 60.20 15.41
N LEU A 631 -1.40 59.83 15.88
CA LEU A 631 -0.38 60.79 16.28
C LEU A 631 0.20 61.55 15.07
N ASN A 632 0.50 60.87 13.98
CA ASN A 632 0.99 61.51 12.74
C ASN A 632 -0.06 62.49 12.18
N HIS A 633 -1.35 62.13 12.23
CA HIS A 633 -2.45 63.03 11.88
C HIS A 633 -2.50 64.28 12.78
N VAL A 634 -2.37 64.13 14.11
CA VAL A 634 -2.30 65.26 15.05
C VAL A 634 -1.08 66.13 14.80
N MET A 635 0.08 65.55 14.46
CA MET A 635 1.28 66.31 14.08
C MET A 635 1.10 67.11 12.79
N THR A 636 0.50 66.50 11.77
CA THR A 636 0.21 67.18 10.50
C THR A 636 -0.82 68.30 10.68
N ALA A 637 -1.87 68.10 11.49
CA ALA A 637 -2.81 69.17 11.85
C ALA A 637 -2.16 70.26 12.72
N GLY A 638 -1.23 69.89 13.60
CA GLY A 638 -0.44 70.81 14.41
C GLY A 638 0.46 71.73 13.58
N ARG A 639 1.10 71.20 12.51
CA ARG A 639 1.82 72.01 11.50
C ARG A 639 0.92 73.01 10.76
N GLN A 640 -0.38 72.72 10.67
CA GLN A 640 -1.40 73.63 10.11
C GLN A 640 -2.06 74.53 11.18
N MET A 641 -1.55 74.51 12.42
CA MET A 641 -2.13 75.17 13.62
C MET A 641 -3.61 74.83 13.89
N ARG A 642 -4.12 73.73 13.31
CA ARG A 642 -5.51 73.29 13.46
C ARG A 642 -5.66 72.39 14.69
N ARG A 643 -6.35 72.87 15.72
CA ARG A 643 -6.69 72.07 16.91
C ARG A 643 -7.65 70.93 16.54
N VAL A 644 -7.17 69.70 16.58
CA VAL A 644 -7.96 68.47 16.35
C VAL A 644 -8.12 67.70 17.66
N SER A 645 -9.36 67.29 17.97
CA SER A 645 -9.69 66.50 19.15
C SER A 645 -9.92 65.03 18.78
N LEU A 646 -8.91 64.18 18.96
CA LEU A 646 -9.06 62.73 18.82
C LEU A 646 -10.02 62.18 19.88
N SER A 647 -11.17 61.67 19.46
CA SER A 647 -12.15 60.99 20.31
C SER A 647 -11.60 59.67 20.87
N ARG A 648 -12.49 58.86 21.46
CA ARG A 648 -12.15 57.48 21.89
C ARG A 648 -12.61 56.45 20.86
N SER A 649 -13.77 56.66 20.24
CA SER A 649 -14.34 55.81 19.19
C SER A 649 -13.44 55.73 17.94
N GLU A 650 -12.87 56.85 17.49
CA GLU A 650 -11.98 56.89 16.31
C GLU A 650 -10.70 56.04 16.43
N LEU A 651 -10.27 55.68 17.65
CA LEU A 651 -9.14 54.75 17.87
C LEU A 651 -9.61 53.31 18.12
N LEU A 652 -10.75 53.14 18.82
CA LEU A 652 -11.22 51.81 19.21
C LEU A 652 -11.93 51.08 18.08
N VAL A 653 -12.71 51.77 17.24
CA VAL A 653 -13.47 51.13 16.15
C VAL A 653 -12.52 50.52 15.09
N PRO A 654 -11.48 51.21 14.58
CA PRO A 654 -10.54 50.61 13.63
C PRO A 654 -9.76 49.43 14.23
N THR A 655 -9.44 49.52 15.53
CA THR A 655 -8.75 48.44 16.24
C THR A 655 -9.63 47.19 16.28
N ALA A 656 -10.87 47.32 16.77
CA ALA A 656 -11.81 46.21 16.83
C ALA A 656 -12.15 45.63 15.45
N SER A 657 -12.30 46.45 14.40
CA SER A 657 -12.62 45.95 13.06
C SER A 657 -11.49 45.15 12.43
N ILE A 658 -10.22 45.56 12.59
CA ILE A 658 -9.10 44.81 12.02
C ILE A 658 -8.86 43.51 12.81
N THR A 659 -8.99 43.53 14.14
CA THR A 659 -8.94 42.28 14.94
C THR A 659 -10.08 41.33 14.58
N LEU A 660 -11.29 41.84 14.29
CA LEU A 660 -12.43 41.02 13.83
C LEU A 660 -12.16 40.37 12.47
N VAL A 661 -11.45 41.04 11.55
CA VAL A 661 -11.02 40.43 10.28
C VAL A 661 -10.00 39.32 10.52
N VAL A 662 -9.02 39.50 11.41
CA VAL A 662 -8.08 38.43 11.80
C VAL A 662 -8.83 37.24 12.42
N PHE A 663 -9.80 37.50 13.31
CA PHE A 663 -10.64 36.46 13.89
C PHE A 663 -11.45 35.69 12.83
N ALA A 664 -12.03 36.39 11.85
CA ALA A 664 -12.75 35.75 10.76
C ALA A 664 -11.86 34.83 9.90
N ILE A 665 -10.61 35.25 9.64
CA ILE A 665 -9.61 34.40 8.94
C ILE A 665 -9.30 33.13 9.74
N LEU A 666 -9.16 33.23 11.06
CA LEU A 666 -8.92 32.08 11.93
C LEU A 666 -10.11 31.12 11.99
N VAL A 667 -11.34 31.64 11.97
CA VAL A 667 -12.57 30.82 11.88
C VAL A 667 -12.60 30.06 10.56
N VAL A 668 -12.29 30.71 9.43
CA VAL A 668 -12.21 30.08 8.11
C VAL A 668 -11.10 29.01 8.05
N TRP A 669 -9.93 29.26 8.65
CA TRP A 669 -8.87 28.25 8.79
C TRP A 669 -9.41 27.02 9.53
N THR A 670 -9.94 27.16 10.75
CA THR A 670 -10.45 26.01 11.52
C THR A 670 -11.66 25.30 10.90
N ALA A 671 -12.43 25.97 10.04
CA ALA A 671 -13.57 25.37 9.35
C ALA A 671 -13.19 24.58 8.09
N LEU A 672 -11.97 24.76 7.57
CA LEU A 672 -11.49 24.11 6.34
C LEU A 672 -10.31 23.15 6.59
N ASP A 673 -9.46 23.45 7.57
CA ASP A 673 -8.21 22.74 7.86
C ASP A 673 -7.83 22.93 9.35
N PRO A 674 -8.59 22.33 10.30
CA PRO A 674 -8.34 22.50 11.72
C PRO A 674 -6.95 22.00 12.12
N ALA A 675 -6.27 22.75 12.99
CA ALA A 675 -4.95 22.36 13.47
C ALA A 675 -5.07 21.20 14.48
N THR A 676 -4.59 20.02 14.11
CA THR A 676 -4.69 18.76 14.89
C THR A 676 -3.31 18.25 15.33
N VAL A 677 -3.27 17.19 16.14
CA VAL A 677 -2.03 16.47 16.46
C VAL A 677 -1.58 15.63 15.27
N SER A 678 -0.51 16.08 14.62
CA SER A 678 0.28 15.32 13.64
C SER A 678 1.44 14.60 14.34
N TYR A 679 2.05 13.66 13.64
CA TYR A 679 3.20 12.90 14.14
C TYR A 679 4.33 12.89 13.12
N ASP A 680 5.54 13.14 13.60
CA ASP A 680 6.80 12.97 12.89
C ASP A 680 7.43 11.63 13.34
N TYR A 681 8.15 10.96 12.45
CA TYR A 681 8.60 9.57 12.63
C TYR A 681 10.07 9.39 12.24
N SER A 682 10.93 9.35 13.25
CA SER A 682 12.38 9.13 13.11
C SER A 682 12.77 7.68 13.40
N LEU A 683 13.76 7.16 12.67
CA LEU A 683 14.46 5.93 13.06
C LEU A 683 15.50 6.28 14.13
N SER A 684 15.41 5.65 15.29
CA SER A 684 16.39 5.86 16.34
C SER A 684 17.69 5.13 16.01
N SER A 685 18.81 5.88 16.00
CA SER A 685 20.15 5.33 15.75
C SER A 685 20.74 4.58 16.94
N SER A 686 20.08 4.60 18.11
CA SER A 686 20.41 3.70 19.22
C SER A 686 19.86 2.30 18.93
N SER A 687 20.65 1.47 18.24
CA SER A 687 20.40 0.03 18.15
C SER A 687 20.31 -0.56 19.55
N SER A 688 19.22 -1.28 19.83
CA SER A 688 19.13 -2.11 21.02
C SER A 688 20.15 -3.27 20.94
N SER A 689 20.40 -3.96 22.06
CA SER A 689 21.28 -5.14 22.08
C SER A 689 20.76 -6.33 21.25
N GLU A 690 19.53 -6.27 20.74
CA GLU A 690 18.88 -7.30 19.93
C GLU A 690 18.74 -6.91 18.45
N ASN A 691 19.44 -5.84 18.02
CA ASN A 691 19.43 -5.30 16.65
C ASN A 691 18.07 -4.74 16.16
N ASP A 692 17.01 -4.76 16.99
CA ASP A 692 15.76 -4.05 16.70
C ASP A 692 16.02 -2.54 16.50
N MET A 693 15.53 -1.99 15.39
CA MET A 693 15.37 -0.55 15.24
C MET A 693 14.07 -0.10 15.90
N THR A 694 14.15 0.99 16.68
CA THR A 694 12.97 1.62 17.27
C THR A 694 12.53 2.84 16.47
N VAL A 695 11.22 2.94 16.23
CA VAL A 695 10.60 4.11 15.60
C VAL A 695 10.22 5.10 16.69
N GLU A 696 10.89 6.24 16.70
CA GLU A 696 10.58 7.37 17.57
C GLU A 696 9.43 8.18 16.95
N ARG A 697 8.37 8.38 17.73
CA ARG A 697 7.14 9.06 17.30
C ARG A 697 7.02 10.41 18.03
N SER A 698 7.38 11.48 17.33
CA SER A 698 7.35 12.85 17.85
C SER A 698 6.03 13.55 17.52
N PRO A 699 5.17 13.87 18.50
CA PRO A 699 3.92 14.56 18.23
C PRO A 699 4.14 16.06 18.02
N TYR A 700 3.50 16.65 17.01
CA TYR A 700 3.48 18.10 16.78
C TYR A 700 2.07 18.55 16.38
N CYS A 701 1.78 19.85 16.50
CA CYS A 701 0.51 20.41 16.02
C CYS A 701 0.68 20.89 14.57
N GLY A 702 -0.07 20.31 13.63
CA GLY A 702 -0.03 20.63 12.20
C GLY A 702 -1.41 20.98 11.63
N SER A 703 -1.44 21.39 10.36
CA SER A 703 -2.63 21.48 9.49
C SER A 703 -2.29 20.73 8.21
N GLY A 704 -3.30 20.23 7.47
CA GLY A 704 -3.12 19.51 6.21
C GLY A 704 -2.45 20.34 5.12
N SER A 705 -2.53 21.68 5.19
CA SER A 705 -1.84 22.58 4.29
C SER A 705 -0.97 23.64 4.99
N ASN A 706 0.30 23.70 4.58
CA ASN A 706 1.26 24.75 4.97
C ASN A 706 0.82 26.18 4.55
N ILE A 707 -0.17 26.31 3.65
CA ILE A 707 -0.70 27.60 3.19
C ILE A 707 -1.17 28.47 4.37
N TRP A 708 -1.83 27.88 5.38
CA TRP A 708 -2.37 28.65 6.50
C TRP A 708 -1.30 29.29 7.38
N TRP A 709 -0.18 28.60 7.60
CA TRP A 709 0.98 29.17 8.27
C TRP A 709 1.54 30.36 7.48
N ILE A 710 1.65 30.23 6.14
CA ILE A 710 2.11 31.32 5.26
C ILE A 710 1.15 32.53 5.34
N VAL A 711 -0.16 32.31 5.33
CA VAL A 711 -1.18 33.38 5.49
C VAL A 711 -1.07 34.06 6.86
N SER A 712 -0.94 33.27 7.92
CA SER A 712 -0.77 33.72 9.31
C SER A 712 0.46 34.62 9.45
N VAL A 713 1.63 34.17 9.00
CA VAL A 713 2.89 34.92 9.06
C VAL A 713 2.85 36.14 8.15
N SER A 714 2.29 36.03 6.94
CA SER A 714 2.14 37.16 6.01
C SER A 714 1.26 38.27 6.59
N CYS A 715 0.18 37.92 7.29
CA CYS A 715 -0.68 38.89 7.97
C CYS A 715 0.07 39.65 9.07
N GLN A 716 0.83 38.92 9.91
CA GLN A 716 1.66 39.54 10.97
C GLN A 716 2.76 40.44 10.38
N LEU A 717 3.48 39.98 9.36
CA LEU A 717 4.52 40.76 8.67
C LEU A 717 3.94 42.02 8.00
N PHE A 718 2.76 41.94 7.40
CA PHE A 718 2.08 43.10 6.81
C PHE A 718 1.71 44.16 7.86
N LEU A 719 1.17 43.74 9.01
CA LEU A 719 0.90 44.64 10.13
C LEU A 719 2.19 45.27 10.69
N LEU A 720 3.27 44.48 10.84
CA LEU A 720 4.58 44.97 11.27
C LEU A 720 5.20 45.96 10.26
N LEU A 721 5.04 45.74 8.96
CA LEU A 721 5.54 46.63 7.91
C LEU A 721 4.81 47.99 7.97
N ILE A 722 3.48 47.98 8.10
CA ILE A 722 2.69 49.21 8.29
C ILE A 722 3.11 49.94 9.58
N ALA A 723 3.27 49.20 10.68
CA ALA A 723 3.74 49.74 11.95
C ALA A 723 5.14 50.38 11.82
N GLY A 724 6.08 49.69 11.15
CA GLY A 724 7.45 50.17 10.91
C GLY A 724 7.50 51.43 10.05
N VAL A 725 6.70 51.51 8.99
CA VAL A 725 6.60 52.72 8.15
C VAL A 725 6.06 53.91 8.96
N LEU A 726 5.03 53.71 9.77
CA LEU A 726 4.47 54.76 10.64
C LEU A 726 5.44 55.17 11.76
N ALA A 727 6.16 54.23 12.36
CA ALA A 727 7.20 54.50 13.35
C ALA A 727 8.35 55.32 12.75
N PHE A 728 8.80 54.96 11.55
CA PHE A 728 9.84 55.67 10.81
C PHE A 728 9.41 57.11 10.46
N GLN A 729 8.18 57.32 9.99
CA GLN A 729 7.62 58.65 9.75
C GLN A 729 7.57 59.49 11.04
N ASN A 730 7.21 58.88 12.17
CA ASN A 730 7.10 59.56 13.46
C ASN A 730 8.45 59.88 14.14
N ARG A 731 9.58 59.33 13.66
CA ARG A 731 10.90 59.44 14.32
C ARG A 731 11.47 60.87 14.38
N ASN A 732 11.01 61.78 13.52
CA ASN A 732 11.56 63.13 13.35
C ASN A 732 10.78 64.21 14.13
N TYR A 733 9.80 63.86 14.97
CA TYR A 733 9.06 64.82 15.80
C TYR A 733 9.75 65.05 17.16
N HIS A 734 9.64 66.28 17.70
CA HIS A 734 10.47 66.79 18.82
C HIS A 734 10.45 65.96 20.11
N GLU A 735 11.54 66.06 20.87
CA GLU A 735 11.87 65.26 22.07
C GLU A 735 10.88 65.35 23.24
N ASP A 736 10.01 66.36 23.28
CA ASP A 736 8.97 66.50 24.31
C ASP A 736 7.96 65.34 24.36
N LEU A 737 7.91 64.50 23.33
CA LEU A 737 7.12 63.27 23.29
C LEU A 737 7.99 62.02 23.33
N ALA A 738 8.69 61.79 24.45
CA ALA A 738 9.48 60.58 24.69
C ALA A 738 8.72 59.24 24.45
N ASP A 739 7.38 59.25 24.49
CA ASP A 739 6.52 58.10 24.19
C ASP A 739 6.47 57.70 22.70
N THR A 740 7.04 58.49 21.78
CA THR A 740 7.23 58.06 20.37
C THR A 740 8.44 57.16 20.23
N ARG A 741 9.53 57.46 20.96
CA ARG A 741 10.80 56.73 20.89
C ARG A 741 10.67 55.33 21.48
N THR A 742 9.97 55.17 22.61
CA THR A 742 9.67 53.86 23.20
C THR A 742 8.81 53.00 22.26
N LEU A 743 7.77 53.59 21.66
CA LEU A 743 6.88 52.92 20.70
C LEU A 743 7.65 52.45 19.46
N ALA A 744 8.51 53.30 18.88
CA ALA A 744 9.33 52.94 17.72
C ALA A 744 10.33 51.81 18.05
N MET A 745 11.03 51.87 19.19
CA MET A 745 11.97 50.82 19.62
C MET A 745 11.27 49.46 19.78
N MET A 746 10.03 49.45 20.28
CA MET A 746 9.23 48.24 20.46
C MET A 746 8.78 47.63 19.12
N ILE A 747 8.37 48.47 18.15
CA ILE A 747 8.08 48.00 16.78
C ILE A 747 9.34 47.39 16.14
N TYR A 748 10.53 47.99 16.37
CA TYR A 748 11.78 47.42 15.88
C TYR A 748 12.15 46.09 16.56
N SER A 749 11.87 45.90 17.87
CA SER A 749 12.09 44.59 18.51
C SER A 749 11.16 43.51 17.94
N HIS A 750 9.87 43.80 17.73
CA HIS A 750 8.96 42.82 17.10
C HIS A 750 9.39 42.44 15.67
N ILE A 751 9.98 43.37 14.91
CA ILE A 751 10.55 43.07 13.59
C ILE A 751 11.75 42.11 13.72
N VAL A 752 12.63 42.30 14.70
CA VAL A 752 13.73 41.36 14.99
C VAL A 752 13.21 39.99 15.39
N PHE A 753 12.20 39.90 16.28
CA PHE A 753 11.61 38.62 16.66
C PHE A 753 10.80 37.96 15.53
N ALA A 754 10.19 38.72 14.62
CA ALA A 754 9.57 38.17 13.41
C ALA A 754 10.60 37.59 12.44
N ILE A 755 11.75 38.26 12.26
CA ILE A 755 12.88 37.72 11.48
C ILE A 755 13.43 36.45 12.15
N LEU A 756 13.58 36.44 13.48
CA LEU A 756 14.06 35.28 14.23
C LEU A 756 13.11 34.07 14.08
N ARG A 757 11.79 34.29 14.16
CA ARG A 757 10.78 33.23 13.91
C ARG A 757 10.84 32.68 12.49
N ALA A 758 10.99 33.55 11.49
CA ALA A 758 11.16 33.15 10.11
C ALA A 758 12.47 32.36 9.90
N ALA A 759 13.56 32.75 10.59
CA ALA A 759 14.83 32.04 10.55
C ALA A 759 14.74 30.64 11.17
N THR A 760 14.11 30.48 12.34
CA THR A 760 13.91 29.13 12.95
C THR A 760 13.07 28.21 12.08
N TYR A 761 12.02 28.73 11.43
CA TYR A 761 11.23 27.93 10.49
C TYR A 761 12.01 27.53 9.23
N ALA A 762 12.97 28.37 8.80
CA ALA A 762 13.84 28.07 7.67
C ALA A 762 15.02 27.14 8.01
N SER A 763 15.29 26.87 9.29
CA SER A 763 16.36 25.97 9.75
C SER A 763 15.87 24.58 10.16
N ASP A 764 14.75 24.47 10.89
CA ASP A 764 14.19 23.18 11.35
C ASP A 764 13.37 22.47 10.25
N VAL A 765 13.92 22.34 9.03
CA VAL A 765 13.28 21.61 7.92
C VAL A 765 13.36 20.08 8.13
N GLU A 766 14.35 19.61 8.88
CA GLU A 766 14.63 18.18 9.08
C GLU A 766 14.11 17.60 10.42
N GLN A 767 13.68 18.44 11.37
CA GLN A 767 13.12 17.98 12.66
C GLN A 767 11.99 18.93 13.13
N VAL A 768 10.73 18.53 12.96
CA VAL A 768 9.59 19.41 13.31
C VAL A 768 9.38 19.53 14.83
N SER A 769 9.90 18.56 15.60
CA SER A 769 9.72 18.44 17.06
C SER A 769 10.62 19.35 17.89
N SER A 770 11.78 19.79 17.36
CA SER A 770 12.68 20.78 17.98
C SER A 770 12.13 22.20 17.90
N LEU A 771 11.36 22.50 16.84
CA LEU A 771 10.91 23.84 16.49
C LEU A 771 9.92 24.44 17.51
N ALA A 772 9.08 23.60 18.13
CA ALA A 772 8.03 24.03 19.05
C ALA A 772 8.56 24.77 20.32
N PRO A 773 9.48 24.20 21.13
CA PRO A 773 10.01 24.89 22.29
C PRO A 773 10.86 26.13 21.92
N HIS A 774 11.55 26.11 20.77
CA HIS A 774 12.23 27.31 20.25
C HIS A 774 11.26 28.45 19.94
N GLN A 775 10.14 28.17 19.26
CA GLN A 775 9.09 29.17 19.02
C GLN A 775 8.50 29.71 20.32
N SER A 776 8.21 28.85 21.30
CA SER A 776 7.73 29.26 22.62
C SER A 776 8.72 30.17 23.36
N LEU A 777 10.01 29.85 23.33
CA LEU A 777 11.05 30.71 23.91
C LEU A 777 11.07 32.09 23.21
N ILE A 778 10.98 32.14 21.88
CA ILE A 778 10.96 33.40 21.13
C ILE A 778 9.71 34.25 21.46
N TYR A 779 8.51 33.66 21.47
CA TYR A 779 7.28 34.39 21.82
C TYR A 779 7.33 34.94 23.25
N SER A 780 7.84 34.16 24.20
CA SER A 780 7.97 34.57 25.60
C SER A 780 8.97 35.72 25.78
N VAL A 781 10.09 35.68 25.05
CA VAL A 781 11.11 36.75 25.09
C VAL A 781 10.64 38.02 24.36
N ASP A 782 9.83 37.91 23.29
CA ASP A 782 9.18 39.05 22.63
C ASP A 782 8.25 39.81 23.60
N VAL A 783 7.37 39.08 24.31
CA VAL A 783 6.49 39.63 25.37
C VAL A 783 7.30 40.32 26.47
N LEU A 784 8.32 39.67 27.01
CA LEU A 784 9.16 40.23 28.08
C LEU A 784 9.91 41.48 27.60
N THR A 785 10.36 41.49 26.34
CA THR A 785 11.03 42.65 25.72
C THR A 785 10.05 43.82 25.54
N CYS A 786 8.82 43.56 25.08
CA CYS A 786 7.76 44.57 24.98
C CYS A 786 7.45 45.21 26.35
N ILE A 787 7.30 44.40 27.41
CA ILE A 787 7.12 44.86 28.79
C ILE A 787 8.26 45.79 29.23
N MET A 788 9.51 45.37 29.01
CA MET A 788 10.70 46.12 29.43
C MET A 788 10.90 47.42 28.64
N ILE A 789 10.64 47.44 27.33
CA ILE A 789 10.80 48.63 26.48
C ILE A 789 9.67 49.65 26.71
N TYR A 790 8.42 49.19 26.86
CA TYR A 790 7.26 50.08 26.77
C TYR A 790 6.59 50.43 28.10
N PHE A 791 6.49 49.46 29.02
CA PHE A 791 5.78 49.66 30.29
C PHE A 791 6.71 50.14 31.40
N LEU A 792 7.91 49.56 31.51
CA LEU A 792 8.87 49.90 32.55
C LEU A 792 9.19 51.41 32.61
N PRO A 793 9.45 52.13 31.49
CA PRO A 793 9.71 53.58 31.54
C PRO A 793 8.49 54.40 32.00
N LYS A 794 7.26 53.93 31.76
CA LYS A 794 6.03 54.65 32.17
C LYS A 794 5.79 54.60 33.68
N PHE A 795 6.23 53.52 34.33
CA PHE A 795 6.20 53.38 35.78
C PHE A 795 7.25 54.26 36.45
N PHE A 796 8.50 54.25 35.96
CA PHE A 796 9.60 55.06 36.51
C PHE A 796 9.55 56.55 36.12
N ALA A 797 8.83 56.94 35.07
CA ALA A 797 8.66 58.35 34.70
C ALA A 797 8.16 59.21 35.88
N GLU A 798 8.96 60.19 36.29
CA GLU A 798 8.67 61.05 37.43
C GLU A 798 7.58 62.09 37.09
N ASP A 799 6.71 62.42 38.05
CA ASP A 799 5.51 63.21 37.78
C ASP A 799 5.84 64.71 37.68
N ARG A 800 6.26 65.15 36.48
CA ARG A 800 6.65 66.54 36.13
C ARG A 800 5.65 67.62 36.59
N ARG A 801 4.40 67.26 36.91
CA ARG A 801 3.40 68.15 37.53
C ARG A 801 3.84 68.72 38.89
N ARG A 802 4.76 68.08 39.63
CA ARG A 802 5.36 68.67 40.84
C ARG A 802 6.42 69.72 40.54
N ALA A 803 7.29 69.48 39.55
CA ALA A 803 8.33 70.43 39.16
C ALA A 803 7.74 71.76 38.62
N GLY A 804 6.76 71.67 37.72
CA GLY A 804 6.14 72.85 37.08
C GLY A 804 5.28 73.74 37.98
N ARG A 805 5.04 73.36 39.25
CA ARG A 805 4.25 74.18 40.20
C ARG A 805 5.11 75.11 41.07
N ASN A 806 6.41 74.84 41.18
CA ASN A 806 7.33 75.64 42.01
C ASN A 806 8.03 76.76 41.22
N SER A 807 8.06 76.69 39.89
CA SER A 807 8.77 77.66 39.02
C SER A 807 7.98 78.93 38.66
N VAL A 808 6.72 79.06 39.09
CA VAL A 808 5.82 80.16 38.69
C VAL A 808 5.84 81.33 39.71
N PHE A 809 6.49 81.20 40.86
CA PHE A 809 6.34 82.12 42.00
C PHE A 809 7.41 83.24 42.10
N LEU A 810 8.24 83.47 41.07
CA LEU A 810 9.47 84.29 41.21
C LEU A 810 9.66 85.44 40.20
N TYR A 811 8.61 85.87 39.49
CA TYR A 811 8.71 86.97 38.49
C TYR A 811 7.61 88.05 38.58
N THR A 812 7.05 88.29 39.77
CA THR A 812 6.10 89.40 40.03
C THR A 812 6.41 90.16 41.32
N ALA A 813 7.56 90.84 41.36
CA ALA A 813 7.89 91.83 42.39
C ALA A 813 8.73 92.97 41.80
N SER A 814 8.59 94.17 42.39
CA SER A 814 9.31 95.41 42.04
C SER A 814 9.01 96.00 40.64
N ARG A 815 7.94 96.79 40.56
CA ARG A 815 7.77 97.84 39.54
C ARG A 815 7.14 99.09 40.17
N ASP A 816 7.94 99.80 40.97
CA ASP A 816 7.78 101.19 41.42
C ASP A 816 9.18 101.67 41.86
N GLY A 817 9.66 102.88 41.57
CA GLY A 817 9.14 103.90 40.65
C GLY A 817 10.00 105.18 40.62
N SER A 818 9.77 106.01 39.59
CA SER A 818 10.03 107.47 39.54
C SER A 818 11.45 108.09 39.32
N SER A 819 11.44 109.15 38.50
CA SER A 819 12.22 110.42 38.54
C SER A 819 13.74 110.53 38.25
N ASP A 820 14.02 111.33 37.20
CA ASP A 820 15.00 112.43 37.07
C ASP A 820 16.50 112.24 36.68
N GLY A 821 17.03 113.28 35.99
CA GLY A 821 18.44 113.46 35.57
C GLY A 821 18.75 113.00 34.12
N MET A 822 18.46 113.74 33.05
CA MET A 822 19.01 115.05 32.58
C MET A 822 20.49 115.04 32.11
N ARG A 823 20.72 115.45 30.85
CA ARG A 823 22.01 115.61 30.10
C ARG A 823 22.73 114.30 29.69
N GLY A 824 23.40 114.22 28.53
CA GLY A 824 23.53 115.21 27.43
C GLY A 824 24.40 114.75 26.24
N SER A 825 24.34 115.53 25.16
CA SER A 825 25.19 115.64 23.94
C SER A 825 26.19 114.53 23.54
N GLY A 826 26.08 114.04 22.29
CA GLY A 826 27.14 113.34 21.54
C GLY A 826 26.82 113.21 20.04
N HIS A 827 27.76 113.55 19.14
CA HIS A 827 27.58 113.52 17.67
C HIS A 827 28.04 112.18 17.04
N GLY A 828 27.43 111.76 15.93
CA GLY A 828 27.92 110.65 15.10
C GLY A 828 27.03 110.25 13.90
N LEU A 829 27.35 110.77 12.70
CA LEU A 829 26.89 110.30 11.37
C LEU A 829 28.15 109.76 10.62
N PRO A 830 28.10 108.98 9.49
CA PRO A 830 27.06 109.01 8.42
C PRO A 830 26.74 107.73 7.58
N ARG A 831 25.58 107.75 6.89
CA ARG A 831 25.33 107.54 5.42
C ARG A 831 26.18 106.54 4.57
N GLY A 832 25.54 105.51 3.97
CA GLY A 832 26.02 104.65 2.85
C GLY A 832 24.93 103.60 2.44
N SER A 833 24.69 103.08 1.22
CA SER A 833 25.28 103.13 -0.16
C SER A 833 26.45 102.17 -0.49
N THR A 834 26.53 101.38 -1.59
CA THR A 834 25.57 101.06 -2.71
C THR A 834 26.01 99.85 -3.61
N HIS A 835 25.05 99.14 -4.25
CA HIS A 835 25.14 98.26 -5.46
C HIS A 835 25.99 96.95 -5.50
N GLY A 836 25.54 95.97 -6.32
CA GLY A 836 26.28 94.75 -6.71
C GLY A 836 25.49 93.70 -7.52
N LEU A 837 25.77 93.58 -8.83
CA LEU A 837 25.26 92.61 -9.83
C LEU A 837 26.44 92.33 -10.82
N PRO A 838 26.42 91.40 -11.81
CA PRO A 838 25.39 90.43 -12.27
C PRO A 838 25.93 89.00 -12.64
N ASN A 839 25.13 88.21 -13.38
CA ASN A 839 25.53 87.30 -14.49
C ASN A 839 26.26 85.93 -14.22
N VAL A 840 26.20 84.90 -15.09
CA VAL A 840 25.21 84.48 -16.14
C VAL A 840 25.53 83.05 -16.69
N VAL A 841 24.50 82.27 -17.11
CA VAL A 841 24.55 81.15 -18.11
C VAL A 841 25.41 79.87 -17.80
N ASN A 842 25.26 78.69 -18.44
CA ASN A 842 24.10 77.85 -18.84
C ASN A 842 24.64 76.48 -19.38
N ARG A 843 23.79 75.45 -19.54
CA ARG A 843 23.95 74.22 -20.38
C ARG A 843 25.01 73.14 -20.02
N THR A 844 24.51 71.99 -19.57
CA THR A 844 24.56 70.64 -20.23
C THR A 844 25.44 70.46 -21.50
N PRO A 845 26.10 69.30 -21.72
CA PRO A 845 25.40 68.12 -22.29
C PRO A 845 25.88 66.71 -21.86
N ARG A 846 25.26 65.69 -22.48
CA ARG A 846 25.37 64.22 -22.27
C ARG A 846 26.67 63.58 -22.79
N GLY A 847 26.99 62.40 -22.23
CA GLY A 847 27.74 61.31 -22.89
C GLY A 847 29.25 61.22 -22.57
N GLY A 848 29.89 60.05 -22.54
CA GLY A 848 29.32 58.68 -22.57
C GLY A 848 30.34 57.58 -22.91
N GLY A 849 30.43 56.55 -22.05
CA GLY A 849 31.04 55.24 -22.35
C GLY A 849 32.53 55.04 -22.05
N GLY A 850 32.90 53.78 -21.75
CA GLY A 850 34.24 53.22 -21.99
C GLY A 850 35.15 52.91 -20.79
N GLY A 851 35.77 51.71 -20.81
CA GLY A 851 37.16 51.54 -20.38
C GLY A 851 37.46 50.63 -19.18
N ARG A 852 38.04 49.45 -19.46
CA ARG A 852 38.74 48.60 -18.47
C ARG A 852 39.99 49.30 -17.89
N SER A 853 40.30 49.05 -16.62
CA SER A 853 41.66 49.16 -16.06
C SER A 853 41.88 48.03 -15.04
N SER A 854 43.09 47.85 -14.50
CA SER A 854 43.51 46.55 -13.93
C SER A 854 44.71 46.58 -12.98
N LEU A 855 44.74 45.63 -12.02
CA LEU A 855 45.92 45.21 -11.23
C LEU A 855 46.48 46.29 -10.25
N PRO A 856 47.42 46.00 -9.31
CA PRO A 856 48.30 44.84 -9.21
C PRO A 856 48.40 44.10 -7.84
N ARG A 857 49.29 43.10 -7.83
CA ARG A 857 49.71 42.20 -6.74
C ARG A 857 50.33 42.91 -5.51
N ILE A 858 50.43 42.19 -4.39
CA ILE A 858 51.74 41.88 -3.74
C ILE A 858 51.66 40.57 -2.91
N ARG A 859 52.83 40.00 -2.59
CA ARG A 859 53.18 38.67 -2.00
C ARG A 859 53.81 38.87 -0.60
N ASP A 860 54.14 37.92 0.29
CA ASP A 860 54.01 36.44 0.48
C ASP A 860 54.29 36.17 2.00
N PHE A 861 54.60 34.93 2.43
CA PHE A 861 55.12 34.47 3.77
C PHE A 861 54.07 34.31 4.90
N LEU A 862 54.02 33.27 5.75
CA LEU A 862 54.59 31.90 5.89
C LEU A 862 53.66 31.09 6.86
N ARG A 863 53.80 29.78 7.15
CA ARG A 863 54.15 28.54 6.40
C ARG A 863 54.21 27.35 7.40
N GLY A 864 53.38 26.33 7.25
CA GLY A 864 53.61 24.98 7.80
C GLY A 864 52.34 24.21 8.19
N THR A 865 52.30 22.88 8.23
CA THR A 865 53.17 21.86 7.58
C THR A 865 52.52 20.46 7.71
N ARG A 866 52.54 19.66 6.63
CA ARG A 866 52.76 18.20 6.64
C ARG A 866 51.80 17.29 7.45
N SER A 867 50.98 16.51 6.73
CA SER A 867 51.15 15.05 6.67
C SER A 867 50.46 14.45 5.43
N SER A 868 50.70 13.16 5.15
CA SER A 868 50.20 12.41 3.99
C SER A 868 49.33 11.22 4.39
N ASN A 869 48.45 10.80 3.48
CA ASN A 869 48.36 9.47 2.85
C ASN A 869 47.19 9.56 1.83
N GLU A 870 47.35 9.27 0.55
CA GLU A 870 47.71 8.00 -0.11
C GLU A 870 46.54 7.00 -0.15
N GLU A 871 45.79 7.00 -1.27
CA GLU A 871 45.39 5.73 -1.89
C GLU A 871 45.13 5.81 -3.42
N ARG A 872 45.14 4.60 -4.00
CA ARG A 872 44.88 4.10 -5.36
C ARG A 872 44.47 5.01 -6.53
N LYS A 873 45.06 4.68 -7.69
CA LYS A 873 44.56 4.96 -9.05
C LYS A 873 43.70 3.80 -9.56
N THR A 874 42.67 4.08 -10.34
CA THR A 874 42.15 3.19 -11.38
C THR A 874 41.79 3.95 -12.66
N SER A 875 41.95 3.27 -13.78
CA SER A 875 41.52 3.63 -15.14
C SER A 875 39.99 3.79 -15.28
N GLY A 876 39.46 4.44 -16.33
CA GLY A 876 40.16 5.15 -17.41
C GLY A 876 39.48 5.08 -18.79
N SER A 877 38.37 5.80 -18.97
CA SER A 877 37.77 6.21 -20.27
C SER A 877 37.17 5.08 -21.16
N PRO A 878 36.37 5.40 -22.22
CA PRO A 878 35.95 6.74 -22.68
C PRO A 878 34.42 6.97 -22.76
N GLU A 879 34.05 8.24 -22.93
CA GLU A 879 32.70 8.69 -23.27
C GLU A 879 32.28 8.32 -24.71
N ARG A 880 30.97 8.32 -24.98
CA ARG A 880 30.40 8.65 -26.30
C ARG A 880 29.23 9.60 -26.13
N ALA A 881 29.21 10.65 -26.94
CA ALA A 881 28.15 11.66 -26.98
C ALA A 881 26.94 11.16 -27.80
N PRO A 882 25.72 11.67 -27.54
CA PRO A 882 24.52 11.33 -28.31
C PRO A 882 24.46 12.07 -29.65
N GLY A 883 23.66 11.55 -30.59
CA GLY A 883 23.39 12.18 -31.88
C GLY A 883 22.07 11.71 -32.49
N ASP A 884 21.54 12.57 -33.35
CA ASP A 884 20.47 12.37 -34.35
C ASP A 884 19.06 12.00 -33.85
N SER A 885 18.23 13.04 -33.83
CA SER A 885 16.78 13.00 -33.81
C SER A 885 16.18 12.43 -35.10
N VAL A 886 15.11 11.63 -34.97
CA VAL A 886 14.12 11.44 -36.04
C VAL A 886 12.77 11.90 -35.51
N GLU A 887 12.19 12.92 -36.16
CA GLU A 887 10.77 13.21 -36.03
C GLU A 887 10.00 12.23 -36.93
N ASP A 888 9.02 11.52 -36.38
CA ASP A 888 7.92 10.99 -37.18
C ASP A 888 6.64 11.01 -36.34
N GLY A 889 5.62 11.72 -36.83
CA GLY A 889 4.41 11.99 -36.07
C GLY A 889 3.27 11.05 -36.45
N PHE A 890 2.78 10.28 -35.48
CA PHE A 890 1.49 9.58 -35.63
C PHE A 890 0.37 10.33 -34.90
N SER A 891 -0.68 10.64 -35.64
CA SER A 891 -1.79 11.48 -35.19
C SER A 891 -2.83 10.69 -34.39
N THR A 892 -3.38 11.32 -33.36
CA THR A 892 -4.44 10.76 -32.53
C THR A 892 -5.77 10.68 -33.29
N LEU A 893 -6.17 9.47 -33.69
CA LEU A 893 -7.49 9.18 -34.24
C LEU A 893 -8.34 8.40 -33.24
N SER A 894 -9.08 9.13 -32.41
CA SER A 894 -10.15 8.57 -31.59
C SER A 894 -11.31 8.15 -32.51
N SER A 895 -11.58 6.85 -32.59
CA SER A 895 -12.77 6.31 -33.27
C SER A 895 -13.63 5.54 -32.26
N SER A 896 -14.59 6.24 -31.68
CA SER A 896 -15.67 5.62 -30.90
C SER A 896 -16.57 4.81 -31.84
N HIS A 897 -16.42 3.49 -31.87
CA HIS A 897 -17.27 2.62 -32.68
C HIS A 897 -18.49 2.14 -31.89
N GLU A 898 -19.65 2.72 -32.16
CA GLU A 898 -20.93 2.13 -31.80
C GLU A 898 -21.14 0.84 -32.60
N LEU A 899 -21.34 -0.29 -31.91
CA LEU A 899 -21.82 -1.53 -32.53
C LEU A 899 -23.34 -1.62 -32.34
N ASN A 900 -24.09 -1.15 -33.34
CA ASN A 900 -25.51 -1.47 -33.46
C ASN A 900 -25.67 -2.97 -33.74
N GLY A 901 -26.46 -3.65 -32.90
CA GLY A 901 -26.75 -5.06 -33.06
C GLY A 901 -27.54 -5.39 -34.34
N ARG A 902 -27.47 -6.65 -34.76
CA ARG A 902 -28.29 -7.19 -35.85
C ARG A 902 -28.73 -8.60 -35.49
N ASP A 903 -30.03 -8.76 -35.21
CA ASP A 903 -30.59 -10.05 -34.83
C ASP A 903 -30.46 -11.08 -35.97
N SER A 904 -29.99 -12.28 -35.63
CA SER A 904 -30.04 -13.48 -36.47
C SER A 904 -30.45 -14.67 -35.60
N SER A 905 -31.76 -14.79 -35.38
CA SER A 905 -32.36 -15.81 -34.51
C SER A 905 -32.67 -17.08 -35.29
N ASP A 906 -31.69 -17.97 -35.43
CA ASP A 906 -31.91 -19.32 -35.98
C ASP A 906 -31.96 -20.38 -34.87
N THR A 907 -33.10 -21.04 -34.75
CA THR A 907 -33.35 -22.08 -33.74
C THR A 907 -32.85 -23.44 -34.20
N LEU A 908 -31.84 -23.99 -33.52
CA LEU A 908 -31.41 -25.39 -33.73
C LEU A 908 -32.32 -26.37 -32.96
N PRO A 909 -32.64 -27.56 -33.53
CA PRO A 909 -33.59 -28.49 -32.94
C PRO A 909 -32.95 -29.45 -31.92
N VAL A 910 -33.71 -29.80 -30.88
CA VAL A 910 -33.34 -30.88 -29.94
C VAL A 910 -33.59 -32.25 -30.59
N PRO A 911 -32.59 -33.17 -30.63
CA PRO A 911 -32.79 -34.51 -31.17
C PRO A 911 -33.61 -35.37 -30.19
N THR A 912 -34.85 -35.70 -30.57
CA THR A 912 -35.69 -36.63 -29.78
C THR A 912 -35.32 -38.06 -30.12
N LEU A 913 -34.76 -38.82 -29.16
CA LEU A 913 -34.46 -40.24 -29.34
C LEU A 913 -35.75 -41.07 -29.42
N ILE A 914 -36.01 -41.65 -30.59
CA ILE A 914 -37.14 -42.56 -30.82
C ILE A 914 -36.68 -43.99 -30.52
N VAL A 915 -37.12 -44.54 -29.39
CA VAL A 915 -36.96 -45.96 -29.07
C VAL A 915 -37.96 -46.77 -29.90
N ARG A 916 -37.47 -47.79 -30.63
CA ARG A 916 -38.29 -48.88 -31.17
C ARG A 916 -37.93 -50.18 -30.43
N PRO A 917 -38.92 -50.93 -29.90
CA PRO A 917 -38.70 -52.25 -29.32
C PRO A 917 -39.03 -53.37 -30.33
N GLU A 918 -38.04 -54.20 -30.64
CA GLU A 918 -38.11 -55.56 -31.22
C GLU A 918 -36.65 -56.07 -31.29
N GLU A 919 -36.32 -57.36 -31.19
CA GLU A 919 -37.14 -58.56 -31.32
C GLU A 919 -36.64 -59.67 -30.36
N THR A 920 -37.50 -60.61 -29.95
CA THR A 920 -37.14 -61.72 -29.03
C THR A 920 -36.71 -62.95 -29.82
N ILE A 921 -35.54 -63.54 -29.53
CA ILE A 921 -35.10 -64.83 -30.10
C ILE A 921 -34.65 -65.79 -28.99
N GLU A 922 -34.78 -67.08 -29.25
CA GLU A 922 -35.00 -68.14 -28.25
C GLU A 922 -33.76 -68.68 -27.54
N THR A 923 -34.02 -69.26 -26.37
CA THR A 923 -33.09 -70.11 -25.61
C THR A 923 -32.70 -71.38 -26.37
N SER A 924 -31.45 -71.82 -26.27
CA SER A 924 -31.12 -73.25 -26.38
C SER A 924 -30.07 -73.65 -25.34
N SER A 925 -30.21 -74.87 -24.82
CA SER A 925 -29.41 -75.39 -23.71
C SER A 925 -28.33 -76.38 -24.17
N ASN A 926 -27.12 -76.28 -23.61
CA ASN A 926 -26.29 -77.44 -23.21
C ASN A 926 -25.25 -76.94 -22.19
N LYS A 927 -25.16 -77.43 -20.95
CA LYS A 927 -24.87 -78.80 -20.46
C LYS A 927 -23.36 -79.03 -20.29
N ALA A 928 -22.93 -79.13 -19.04
CA ALA A 928 -21.54 -79.35 -18.62
C ALA A 928 -21.04 -80.78 -18.95
N PRO A 929 -19.75 -81.07 -18.70
CA PRO A 929 -19.39 -81.57 -17.37
C PRO A 929 -18.24 -80.81 -16.68
N GLN A 930 -18.07 -81.11 -15.39
CA GLN A 930 -16.91 -80.74 -14.59
C GLN A 930 -15.72 -81.62 -14.96
N ASP A 931 -14.49 -81.12 -14.76
CA ASP A 931 -13.35 -81.96 -14.42
C ASP A 931 -12.52 -81.26 -13.33
N SER A 932 -11.93 -82.04 -12.43
CA SER A 932 -11.29 -81.55 -11.20
C SER A 932 -9.84 -82.02 -11.11
N ILE A 933 -8.90 -81.10 -10.92
CA ILE A 933 -7.51 -81.43 -10.57
C ILE A 933 -7.10 -80.66 -9.32
N THR A 934 -6.66 -81.43 -8.32
CA THR A 934 -6.12 -80.95 -7.05
C THR A 934 -4.63 -80.63 -7.19
N ALA A 935 -4.17 -79.54 -6.57
CA ALA A 935 -2.75 -79.31 -6.28
C ALA A 935 -2.61 -78.75 -4.86
N THR A 936 -1.58 -79.20 -4.13
CA THR A 936 -1.29 -78.84 -2.73
C THR A 936 -0.33 -77.65 -2.63
N PRO A 937 -0.31 -76.93 -1.48
CA PRO A 937 0.66 -75.86 -1.25
C PRO A 937 2.08 -76.40 -1.10
N VAL A 938 3.05 -75.50 -1.24
CA VAL A 938 4.47 -75.68 -0.88
C VAL A 938 4.86 -74.45 -0.07
N ASP A 939 5.35 -74.67 1.14
CA ASP A 939 5.95 -73.66 2.03
C ASP A 939 7.45 -73.47 1.71
N GLU A 940 8.14 -72.64 2.50
CA GLU A 940 9.57 -72.28 2.42
C GLU A 940 9.90 -71.24 1.31
N GLU A 941 10.80 -70.27 1.51
CA GLU A 941 11.72 -70.02 2.64
C GLU A 941 11.91 -68.52 2.93
N VAL A 942 12.51 -68.17 4.09
CA VAL A 942 12.74 -66.79 4.56
C VAL A 942 14.21 -66.41 4.42
N VAL A 943 14.52 -65.35 3.66
CA VAL A 943 15.83 -64.65 3.70
C VAL A 943 15.66 -63.13 3.48
N ASP A 944 15.85 -62.36 4.55
CA ASP A 944 16.39 -60.98 4.52
C ASP A 944 17.94 -61.05 4.58
N PRO A 945 18.72 -59.99 4.24
CA PRO A 945 18.31 -58.61 3.96
C PRO A 945 18.80 -58.02 2.61
#